data_AF-A0A3A8I832-F1
#
_entry.id   AF-A0A3A8I832-F1
#
_cell.length_a   1.000
_cell.length_b   1.000
_cell.length_c   1.000
_cell.angle_alpha   90.00
_cell.angle_beta   90.00
_cell.angle_gamma   90.00
#
_symmetry.space_group_name_H-M   'P 1'
#
loop_
_entity.id
_entity.type
_entity.pdbx_description
1 polymer ?
#
loop_
_entity_poly.entity_id
_entity_poly.type
_entity_poly.pdbx_seq_one_letter_code
_entity_poly.pdbx_strand_id
1 'polypeptide(L)'
;MRRQLVVPLLATGLLALGVLSCSDTLLEPRAQEQSQLDDRLTLTGRVCTRPANPQGFPVKVVLVVDESGSMCVSDPPGSQEGSGFCERAEVQAIIPPGVTEPARVRALKTLVNGFKRINDARQGNISIAIAPFETNVKNTWPPPGGDRFQAPGNINGYIEGLQSQLGKGTDYQGALSYAYSLIASDIEAVSQATPELLPRTRYVVVFLTDGTPYPRCSANDDLSVYAGPDTPDLTWRDSISSFCNATSTTDAITGFEVGTDRNQNYQLFSYVRRLMELKTQYNVGDVRMHTVLLFNEEAVRACGPICQDIYGTYPGVPEAQYPAAAKKIASFLLKRFAEMGNGVYQEFSNTAEISELGLGALDYSSFASPNVMKTLMVEPLSSAPGDDGRVLDSDGDGVPDSLDNTFTLKTTPFTIDSDGDCLSDGFEYRRQDQGFKPGNDLDARGCDPKSPLTPGCTCRDTDGDGLSQFAEDYLKTRQGIVDSDGDGAPDGVEAKYGLNPLQSSVAGLDTDGDGVPDDEELKAGSDPTRRDRLFHDKYGIQYEVKKVEGGNDTNGVCYDFTVSNLQLVTPPDRSGVKQGYNLFKVWFAEAPESGVATDYGVWRTACAWAQYAPPSVRVPLGPDLDMDDGDFRRPDQLVDPWRTQGNCVGVSPSQGGASP
;
A
#
# COMPACT_ATOMS: atom_id res chain seq x y z
N MET A 1 56.51 73.15 -10.36
CA MET A 1 57.74 73.75 -9.78
C MET A 1 58.36 72.80 -8.77
N ARG A 2 59.66 72.95 -8.48
CA ARG A 2 60.49 72.24 -7.47
C ARG A 2 59.74 72.04 -6.12
N ARG A 3 59.77 70.87 -5.44
CA ARG A 3 60.87 70.06 -4.81
C ARG A 3 61.12 70.47 -3.34
N GLN A 4 61.42 69.47 -2.49
CA GLN A 4 61.79 69.47 -1.05
C GLN A 4 60.59 69.31 -0.10
N LEU A 5 60.43 68.23 0.70
CA LEU A 5 61.27 67.57 1.74
C LEU A 5 61.54 68.45 2.97
N VAL A 6 60.96 68.08 4.13
CA VAL A 6 61.62 67.67 5.40
C VAL A 6 60.56 66.99 6.32
N VAL A 7 60.99 65.97 7.08
CA VAL A 7 60.29 65.16 8.12
C VAL A 7 61.18 65.25 9.38
N PRO A 8 60.69 65.43 10.64
CA PRO A 8 60.07 64.36 11.47
C PRO A 8 59.00 64.90 12.48
N LEU A 9 58.53 64.23 13.56
CA LEU A 9 58.90 62.96 14.24
C LEU A 9 57.67 62.26 14.91
N LEU A 10 57.91 61.04 15.41
CA LEU A 10 57.07 60.05 16.11
C LEU A 10 56.39 60.46 17.44
N ALA A 11 55.19 59.89 17.67
CA ALA A 11 54.81 59.20 18.93
C ALA A 11 53.57 58.27 18.77
N THR A 12 53.83 56.98 18.48
CA THR A 12 53.25 55.75 19.10
C THR A 12 51.74 55.61 19.40
N GLY A 13 51.09 54.53 18.90
CA GLY A 13 49.88 53.97 19.53
C GLY A 13 48.99 53.01 18.72
N LEU A 14 49.34 51.72 18.68
CA LEU A 14 48.48 50.54 18.42
C LEU A 14 47.72 50.33 17.07
N LEU A 15 48.25 49.33 16.35
CA LEU A 15 47.57 48.09 15.87
C LEU A 15 46.95 47.96 14.45
N ALA A 16 47.28 46.80 13.86
CA ALA A 16 46.60 46.08 12.78
C ALA A 16 46.54 46.72 11.37
N LEU A 17 47.68 46.70 10.68
CA LEU A 17 47.73 46.78 9.21
C LEU A 17 47.07 45.54 8.58
N GLY A 18 45.99 45.74 7.84
CA GLY A 18 45.60 44.82 6.77
C GLY A 18 46.47 45.06 5.55
N VAL A 19 47.29 44.09 5.16
CA VAL A 19 48.04 44.12 3.89
C VAL A 19 47.50 43.00 3.00
N LEU A 20 46.92 43.40 1.87
CA LEU A 20 46.61 42.50 0.77
C LEU A 20 47.93 42.01 0.14
N SER A 21 48.37 40.82 0.54
CA SER A 21 49.30 40.02 -0.24
C SER A 21 48.58 38.76 -0.72
N CYS A 22 48.14 38.77 -1.98
CA CYS A 22 47.78 37.54 -2.67
C CYS A 22 49.05 36.72 -2.86
N SER A 23 49.29 35.77 -1.96
CA SER A 23 50.08 34.60 -2.32
C SER A 23 49.19 33.72 -3.20
N ASP A 24 49.54 33.58 -4.47
CA ASP A 24 48.99 32.53 -5.33
C ASP A 24 49.42 31.16 -4.78
N THR A 25 48.71 30.69 -3.77
CA THR A 25 48.68 29.27 -3.43
C THR A 25 48.04 28.58 -4.61
N LEU A 26 48.88 27.95 -5.43
CA LEU A 26 48.49 26.90 -6.36
C LEU A 26 47.71 25.83 -5.58
N LEU A 27 46.40 26.00 -5.53
CA LEU A 27 45.49 24.88 -5.38
C LEU A 27 45.63 24.08 -6.67
N GLU A 28 46.59 23.16 -6.68
CA GLU A 28 46.46 22.01 -7.57
C GLU A 28 45.07 21.42 -7.30
N PRO A 29 44.21 21.25 -8.32
CA PRO A 29 43.09 20.34 -8.15
C PRO A 29 43.72 19.02 -7.76
N ARG A 30 43.43 18.53 -6.54
CA ARG A 30 43.94 17.27 -6.03
C ARG A 30 43.68 16.26 -7.12
N ALA A 31 44.76 15.78 -7.77
CA ALA A 31 44.62 15.01 -8.99
C ALA A 31 43.66 13.87 -8.66
N GLN A 32 42.49 13.90 -9.29
CA GLN A 32 41.53 12.82 -9.14
C GLN A 32 42.31 11.61 -9.64
N GLU A 33 42.64 10.71 -8.71
CA GLU A 33 43.48 9.56 -9.00
C GLU A 33 42.67 8.67 -9.91
N GLN A 34 42.78 8.98 -11.20
CA GLN A 34 42.00 8.40 -12.25
C GLN A 34 42.60 7.01 -12.43
N SER A 35 42.08 6.10 -11.62
CA SER A 35 42.33 4.67 -11.71
C SER A 35 42.29 4.31 -13.19
N GLN A 36 43.46 4.01 -13.77
CA GLN A 36 43.56 3.55 -15.16
C GLN A 36 43.12 2.09 -15.29
N LEU A 37 42.50 1.55 -14.24
CA LEU A 37 41.94 0.23 -14.16
C LEU A 37 40.47 0.31 -14.60
N ASP A 38 40.11 -0.50 -15.59
CA ASP A 38 38.71 -0.74 -16.01
C ASP A 38 38.00 -1.65 -14.99
N ASP A 39 37.88 -1.15 -13.76
CA ASP A 39 37.29 -1.85 -12.60
C ASP A 39 35.78 -1.58 -12.44
N ARG A 40 35.10 -1.00 -13.45
CA ARG A 40 33.68 -0.62 -13.38
C ARG A 40 32.83 -1.39 -14.38
N LEU A 41 31.76 -2.01 -13.88
CA LEU A 41 30.69 -2.59 -14.66
C LEU A 41 29.46 -1.66 -14.65
N THR A 42 28.68 -1.73 -15.73
CA THR A 42 27.35 -1.12 -15.87
C THR A 42 26.41 -2.20 -16.39
N LEU A 43 25.30 -2.43 -15.68
CA LEU A 43 24.22 -3.30 -16.14
C LEU A 43 23.18 -2.42 -16.83
N THR A 44 22.80 -2.74 -18.06
CA THR A 44 21.67 -2.09 -18.73
C THR A 44 20.59 -3.12 -19.05
N GLY A 45 19.34 -2.71 -19.18
CA GLY A 45 18.31 -3.67 -19.53
C GLY A 45 16.88 -3.13 -19.50
N ARG A 46 15.96 -4.05 -19.74
CA ARG A 46 14.52 -3.81 -19.63
C ARG A 46 13.87 -4.89 -18.78
N VAL A 47 13.12 -4.48 -17.76
CA VAL A 47 12.27 -5.35 -16.94
C VAL A 47 10.83 -4.87 -17.03
N CYS A 48 9.87 -5.80 -17.10
CA CYS A 48 8.46 -5.49 -17.26
C CYS A 48 7.65 -6.11 -16.13
N THR A 49 6.81 -5.33 -15.45
CA THR A 49 5.94 -5.89 -14.42
C THR A 49 4.97 -6.90 -15.02
N ARG A 50 4.54 -7.89 -14.23
CA ARG A 50 3.49 -8.81 -14.67
C ARG A 50 2.20 -8.04 -14.96
N PRO A 51 1.41 -8.46 -15.96
CA PRO A 51 0.08 -7.91 -16.16
C PRO A 51 -0.75 -8.05 -14.89
N ALA A 52 -1.56 -7.04 -14.60
CA ALA A 52 -2.41 -7.03 -13.40
C ALA A 52 -3.31 -8.28 -13.39
N ASN A 53 -3.24 -9.08 -12.32
CA ASN A 53 -4.03 -10.30 -12.18
C ASN A 53 -5.32 -10.03 -11.36
N PRO A 54 -6.52 -9.95 -11.99
CA PRO A 54 -7.77 -9.63 -11.27
C PRO A 54 -8.18 -10.66 -10.21
N GLN A 55 -7.60 -11.86 -10.23
CA GLN A 55 -7.80 -12.88 -9.17
C GLN A 55 -7.15 -12.47 -7.84
N GLY A 56 -6.00 -11.77 -7.91
CA GLY A 56 -5.16 -11.39 -6.78
C GLY A 56 -5.58 -10.09 -6.08
N PHE A 57 -6.64 -9.43 -6.55
CA PHE A 57 -7.14 -8.16 -6.03
C PHE A 57 -8.56 -8.33 -5.46
N PRO A 58 -8.73 -8.58 -4.15
CA PRO A 58 -10.04 -8.65 -3.52
C PRO A 58 -10.73 -7.28 -3.58
N VAL A 59 -11.89 -7.21 -4.23
CA VAL A 59 -12.74 -6.01 -4.24
C VAL A 59 -13.93 -6.28 -3.33
N LYS A 60 -14.01 -5.58 -2.21
CA LYS A 60 -15.02 -5.78 -1.16
C LYS A 60 -16.01 -4.61 -1.16
N VAL A 61 -17.20 -4.84 -1.71
CA VAL A 61 -18.22 -3.80 -1.93
C VAL A 61 -19.27 -3.83 -0.83
N VAL A 62 -19.48 -2.72 -0.11
CA VAL A 62 -20.56 -2.55 0.86
C VAL A 62 -21.65 -1.69 0.24
N LEU A 63 -22.79 -2.28 -0.09
CA LEU A 63 -23.99 -1.59 -0.57
C LEU A 63 -24.84 -1.19 0.65
N VAL A 64 -24.75 0.06 1.07
CA VAL A 64 -25.55 0.63 2.16
C VAL A 64 -26.83 1.18 1.53
N VAL A 65 -27.97 0.53 1.82
CA VAL A 65 -29.23 0.75 1.08
C VAL A 65 -30.32 1.23 2.03
N ASP A 66 -30.86 2.40 1.75
CA ASP A 66 -31.97 2.98 2.49
C ASP A 66 -33.30 2.22 2.23
N GLU A 67 -33.94 1.80 3.30
CA GLU A 67 -35.25 1.13 3.35
C GLU A 67 -36.30 1.99 4.08
N SER A 68 -36.10 3.30 4.21
CA SER A 68 -37.09 4.20 4.81
C SER A 68 -38.40 4.28 4.00
N GLY A 69 -39.52 4.58 4.66
CA GLY A 69 -40.84 4.67 4.04
C GLY A 69 -40.97 5.76 2.96
N SER A 70 -40.10 6.77 2.95
CA SER A 70 -39.99 7.76 1.87
C SER A 70 -39.67 7.13 0.51
N MET A 71 -38.99 5.98 0.49
CA MET A 71 -38.76 5.21 -0.74
C MET A 71 -40.05 4.83 -1.48
N CYS A 72 -41.21 4.75 -0.82
CA CYS A 72 -42.49 4.53 -1.51
C CYS A 72 -42.95 5.71 -2.39
N VAL A 73 -42.30 6.87 -2.26
CA VAL A 73 -42.61 8.11 -2.99
C VAL A 73 -41.48 8.45 -3.95
N SER A 74 -40.22 8.35 -3.49
CA SER A 74 -39.05 8.59 -4.34
C SER A 74 -38.78 7.46 -5.35
N ASP A 75 -39.05 6.21 -4.95
CA ASP A 75 -38.80 5.00 -5.75
C ASP A 75 -39.93 3.95 -5.60
N PRO A 76 -41.16 4.26 -6.04
CA PRO A 76 -42.29 3.32 -6.04
C PRO A 76 -42.11 2.16 -7.04
N PRO A 77 -42.76 1.00 -6.83
CA PRO A 77 -43.63 0.66 -5.69
C PRO A 77 -42.88 0.09 -4.47
N GLY A 78 -43.42 0.29 -3.27
CA GLY A 78 -42.94 -0.32 -2.02
C GLY A 78 -44.10 -0.68 -1.07
N SER A 79 -43.78 -1.40 0.01
CA SER A 79 -44.73 -1.95 0.99
C SER A 79 -44.20 -1.81 2.43
N GLN A 80 -45.12 -1.81 3.40
CA GLN A 80 -44.84 -1.91 4.84
C GLN A 80 -45.62 -3.06 5.52
N GLU A 81 -46.20 -3.99 4.74
CA GLU A 81 -46.98 -5.15 5.22
C GLU A 81 -48.13 -4.76 6.18
N GLY A 82 -49.04 -3.89 5.74
CA GLY A 82 -50.25 -3.57 6.51
C GLY A 82 -51.07 -2.43 5.92
N SER A 83 -51.74 -1.67 6.78
CA SER A 83 -52.31 -0.35 6.43
C SER A 83 -51.29 0.75 6.77
N GLY A 84 -50.09 0.64 6.21
CA GLY A 84 -48.97 1.55 6.46
C GLY A 84 -49.05 2.84 5.64
N PHE A 85 -47.94 3.57 5.61
CA PHE A 85 -47.80 4.78 4.80
C PHE A 85 -47.82 4.46 3.29
N CYS A 86 -47.17 3.38 2.89
CA CYS A 86 -47.04 3.00 1.48
C CYS A 86 -48.36 2.54 0.84
N GLU A 87 -49.25 1.93 1.62
CA GLU A 87 -50.55 1.42 1.15
C GLU A 87 -51.64 2.51 1.06
N ARG A 88 -51.30 3.76 1.36
CA ARG A 88 -52.19 4.92 1.22
C ARG A 88 -52.54 5.20 -0.23
N ALA A 89 -53.81 5.55 -0.47
CA ALA A 89 -54.31 5.84 -1.82
C ALA A 89 -53.55 7.00 -2.50
N GLU A 90 -53.10 8.00 -1.73
CA GLU A 90 -52.33 9.13 -2.23
C GLU A 90 -50.93 8.72 -2.71
N VAL A 91 -50.30 7.74 -2.05
CA VAL A 91 -48.98 7.20 -2.41
C VAL A 91 -49.11 6.21 -3.58
N GLN A 92 -50.12 5.34 -3.54
CA GLN A 92 -50.42 4.39 -4.62
C GLN A 92 -50.75 5.10 -5.95
N ALA A 93 -51.29 6.32 -5.91
CA ALA A 93 -51.56 7.13 -7.10
C ALA A 93 -50.30 7.68 -7.80
N ILE A 94 -49.14 7.65 -7.14
CA ILE A 94 -47.85 8.12 -7.69
C ILE A 94 -47.15 7.01 -8.50
N ILE A 95 -47.52 5.74 -8.29
CA ILE A 95 -46.90 4.58 -8.95
C ILE A 95 -47.11 4.67 -10.47
N PRO A 96 -46.04 4.72 -11.29
CA PRO A 96 -46.19 4.82 -12.74
C PRO A 96 -46.86 3.57 -13.34
N PRO A 97 -47.81 3.70 -14.29
CA PRO A 97 -48.52 2.57 -14.86
C PRO A 97 -47.60 1.48 -15.43
N GLY A 98 -47.76 0.25 -14.94
CA GLY A 98 -46.98 -0.91 -15.39
C GLY A 98 -45.63 -1.13 -14.68
N VAL A 99 -45.24 -0.28 -13.73
CA VAL A 99 -44.04 -0.49 -12.91
C VAL A 99 -44.39 -1.38 -11.72
N THR A 100 -43.86 -2.61 -11.71
CA THR A 100 -44.13 -3.63 -10.67
C THR A 100 -42.98 -3.86 -9.69
N GLU A 101 -41.82 -3.27 -9.95
CA GLU A 101 -40.60 -3.42 -9.16
C GLU A 101 -39.93 -2.05 -9.02
N PRO A 102 -39.52 -1.62 -7.82
CA PRO A 102 -38.85 -0.34 -7.64
C PRO A 102 -37.53 -0.27 -8.40
N ALA A 103 -37.16 0.94 -8.77
CA ALA A 103 -36.08 1.17 -9.70
C ALA A 103 -34.70 0.97 -9.03
N ARG A 104 -34.55 1.22 -7.72
CA ARG A 104 -33.34 0.82 -6.97
C ARG A 104 -33.14 -0.70 -6.96
N VAL A 105 -34.22 -1.48 -6.90
CA VAL A 105 -34.17 -2.95 -6.85
C VAL A 105 -33.75 -3.50 -8.22
N ARG A 106 -34.31 -2.97 -9.32
CA ARG A 106 -33.86 -3.28 -10.70
C ARG A 106 -32.38 -2.93 -10.91
N ALA A 107 -31.93 -1.80 -10.36
CA ALA A 107 -30.55 -1.36 -10.43
C ALA A 107 -29.60 -2.24 -9.61
N LEU A 108 -29.94 -2.54 -8.36
CA LEU A 108 -29.16 -3.44 -7.49
C LEU A 108 -29.02 -4.83 -8.09
N LYS A 109 -30.09 -5.40 -8.64
CA LYS A 109 -30.01 -6.65 -9.44
C LYS A 109 -29.02 -6.50 -10.60
N THR A 110 -29.13 -5.42 -11.38
CA THR A 110 -28.26 -5.19 -12.55
C THR A 110 -26.79 -5.09 -12.15
N LEU A 111 -26.50 -4.39 -11.05
CA LEU A 111 -25.17 -4.23 -10.45
C LEU A 111 -24.60 -5.57 -9.95
N VAL A 112 -25.36 -6.30 -9.13
CA VAL A 112 -24.93 -7.59 -8.55
C VAL A 112 -24.73 -8.66 -9.62
N ASN A 113 -25.62 -8.73 -10.63
CA ASN A 113 -25.42 -9.59 -11.80
C ASN A 113 -24.26 -9.09 -12.70
N GLY A 114 -23.90 -7.81 -12.64
CA GLY A 114 -22.66 -7.26 -13.19
C GLY A 114 -21.42 -7.85 -12.50
N PHE A 115 -21.34 -7.73 -11.17
CA PHE A 115 -20.26 -8.33 -10.37
C PHE A 115 -20.14 -9.84 -10.60
N LYS A 116 -21.26 -10.56 -10.61
CA LYS A 116 -21.27 -12.01 -10.89
C LYS A 116 -20.66 -12.33 -12.25
N ARG A 117 -21.04 -11.60 -13.31
CA ARG A 117 -20.46 -11.80 -14.65
C ARG A 117 -18.96 -11.51 -14.70
N ILE A 118 -18.45 -10.57 -13.92
CA ILE A 118 -17.02 -10.28 -13.83
C ILE A 118 -16.28 -11.44 -13.14
N ASN A 119 -16.81 -11.96 -12.03
CA ASN A 119 -16.25 -13.13 -11.35
C ASN A 119 -16.28 -14.37 -12.27
N ASP A 120 -17.43 -14.65 -12.90
CA ASP A 120 -17.61 -15.81 -13.79
C ASP A 120 -16.69 -15.76 -15.03
N ALA A 121 -16.57 -14.59 -15.69
CA ALA A 121 -15.98 -14.48 -17.03
C ALA A 121 -14.56 -13.90 -17.07
N ARG A 122 -14.15 -13.14 -16.04
CA ARG A 122 -12.81 -12.54 -15.92
C ARG A 122 -12.04 -13.05 -14.69
N GLN A 123 -12.56 -14.06 -14.00
CA GLN A 123 -12.02 -14.58 -12.75
C GLN A 123 -11.86 -13.49 -11.66
N GLY A 124 -12.69 -12.45 -11.69
CA GLY A 124 -12.63 -11.36 -10.71
C GLY A 124 -12.88 -11.85 -9.28
N ASN A 125 -12.20 -11.22 -8.32
CA ASN A 125 -12.34 -11.50 -6.89
C ASN A 125 -13.24 -10.46 -6.21
N ILE A 126 -14.45 -10.25 -6.74
CA ILE A 126 -15.42 -9.31 -6.16
C ILE A 126 -16.28 -10.05 -5.12
N SER A 127 -16.28 -9.56 -3.88
CA SER A 127 -17.21 -9.98 -2.84
C SER A 127 -18.03 -8.78 -2.37
N ILE A 128 -19.29 -9.01 -2.02
CA ILE A 128 -20.20 -7.93 -1.63
C ILE A 128 -20.79 -8.17 -0.25
N ALA A 129 -21.26 -7.10 0.36
CA ALA A 129 -22.17 -7.07 1.49
C ALA A 129 -23.26 -6.02 1.20
N ILE A 130 -24.47 -6.28 1.67
CA ILE A 130 -25.63 -5.40 1.56
C ILE A 130 -26.10 -5.10 2.98
N ALA A 131 -26.17 -3.82 3.31
CA ALA A 131 -26.56 -3.29 4.61
C ALA A 131 -27.82 -2.44 4.44
N PRO A 132 -29.02 -3.06 4.46
CA PRO A 132 -30.26 -2.31 4.45
C PRO A 132 -30.44 -1.57 5.77
N PHE A 133 -30.85 -0.30 5.71
CA PHE A 133 -31.01 0.55 6.89
C PHE A 133 -32.29 1.37 6.87
N GLU A 134 -32.88 1.52 8.04
CA GLU A 134 -33.94 2.50 8.31
C GLU A 134 -33.61 3.22 9.62
N THR A 135 -34.40 3.13 10.69
CA THR A 135 -33.98 3.51 12.05
C THR A 135 -32.84 2.66 12.60
N ASN A 136 -32.63 1.47 12.03
CA ASN A 136 -31.57 0.52 12.38
C ASN A 136 -31.10 -0.21 11.10
N VAL A 137 -29.89 -0.77 11.12
CA VAL A 137 -29.42 -1.72 10.10
C VAL A 137 -29.99 -3.11 10.43
N LYS A 138 -30.65 -3.76 9.45
CA LYS A 138 -31.31 -5.06 9.62
C LYS A 138 -31.33 -5.85 8.32
N ASN A 139 -31.66 -7.14 8.39
CA ASN A 139 -31.77 -8.01 7.21
C ASN A 139 -30.51 -7.97 6.30
N THR A 140 -29.31 -7.93 6.90
CA THR A 140 -28.06 -7.77 6.14
C THR A 140 -27.74 -9.02 5.32
N TRP A 141 -27.03 -8.82 4.21
CA TRP A 141 -26.45 -9.91 3.43
C TRP A 141 -24.91 -9.75 3.35
N PRO A 142 -24.09 -10.77 3.62
CA PRO A 142 -24.46 -12.07 4.17
C PRO A 142 -25.16 -11.94 5.54
N PRO A 143 -25.93 -12.97 5.96
CA PRO A 143 -26.62 -12.94 7.25
C PRO A 143 -25.61 -12.93 8.42
N PRO A 144 -25.92 -12.29 9.55
CA PRO A 144 -25.02 -12.24 10.70
C PRO A 144 -24.63 -13.62 11.21
N GLY A 145 -23.36 -13.79 11.59
CA GLY A 145 -22.79 -15.06 12.07
C GLY A 145 -22.17 -15.94 10.98
N GLY A 146 -22.22 -15.54 9.72
CA GLY A 146 -21.43 -16.11 8.62
C GLY A 146 -20.25 -15.21 8.21
N ASP A 147 -19.82 -15.34 6.95
CA ASP A 147 -18.78 -14.50 6.36
C ASP A 147 -19.22 -13.01 6.31
N ARG A 148 -18.28 -12.08 6.44
CA ARG A 148 -18.54 -10.64 6.35
C ARG A 148 -18.87 -10.16 4.94
N PHE A 149 -18.26 -10.79 3.95
CA PHE A 149 -18.44 -10.54 2.52
C PHE A 149 -18.54 -11.89 1.81
N GLN A 150 -19.39 -11.99 0.79
CA GLN A 150 -19.48 -13.19 -0.05
C GLN A 150 -19.48 -12.83 -1.53
N ALA A 151 -18.98 -13.74 -2.36
CA ALA A 151 -19.09 -13.62 -3.81
C ALA A 151 -20.57 -13.51 -4.22
N PRO A 152 -20.92 -12.65 -5.21
CA PRO A 152 -22.30 -12.41 -5.63
C PRO A 152 -22.95 -13.66 -6.23
N GLY A 153 -23.70 -14.39 -5.38
CA GLY A 153 -24.56 -15.50 -5.78
C GLY A 153 -25.86 -15.04 -6.47
N ASN A 154 -26.79 -15.97 -6.69
CA ASN A 154 -28.14 -15.60 -7.11
C ASN A 154 -28.95 -15.08 -5.91
N ILE A 155 -28.80 -13.80 -5.60
CA ILE A 155 -29.49 -13.12 -4.51
C ILE A 155 -30.63 -12.21 -4.99
N ASN A 156 -31.08 -12.36 -6.23
CA ASN A 156 -32.15 -11.54 -6.80
C ASN A 156 -33.42 -11.55 -5.93
N GLY A 157 -33.80 -12.71 -5.36
CA GLY A 157 -34.94 -12.84 -4.45
C GLY A 157 -34.74 -12.18 -3.07
N TYR A 158 -33.50 -12.01 -2.61
CA TYR A 158 -33.19 -11.19 -1.43
C TYR A 158 -33.27 -9.70 -1.76
N ILE A 159 -32.76 -9.29 -2.92
CA ILE A 159 -32.85 -7.90 -3.41
C ILE A 159 -34.34 -7.52 -3.63
N GLU A 160 -35.17 -8.45 -4.11
CA GLU A 160 -36.65 -8.35 -4.16
C GLU A 160 -37.34 -8.33 -2.79
N GLY A 161 -36.62 -8.59 -1.69
CA GLY A 161 -37.12 -8.41 -0.34
C GLY A 161 -37.03 -6.95 0.14
N LEU A 162 -36.11 -6.15 -0.42
CA LEU A 162 -35.76 -4.81 0.07
C LEU A 162 -36.86 -3.74 -0.13
N GLN A 163 -37.99 -4.10 -0.74
CA GLN A 163 -39.17 -3.24 -0.86
C GLN A 163 -40.41 -3.75 -0.11
N SER A 164 -40.34 -4.87 0.62
CA SER A 164 -41.53 -5.45 1.27
C SER A 164 -41.84 -4.86 2.66
N GLN A 165 -40.82 -4.44 3.42
CA GLN A 165 -40.94 -4.01 4.83
C GLN A 165 -40.21 -2.68 5.12
N LEU A 166 -40.60 -1.61 4.43
CA LEU A 166 -39.94 -0.30 4.56
C LEU A 166 -40.18 0.34 5.94
N GLY A 167 -39.14 0.94 6.52
CA GLY A 167 -39.11 1.47 7.88
C GLY A 167 -39.67 2.90 8.06
N LYS A 168 -39.40 3.50 9.21
CA LYS A 168 -39.95 4.81 9.61
C LYS A 168 -38.92 5.95 9.66
N GLY A 169 -37.65 5.68 9.39
CA GLY A 169 -36.57 6.65 9.50
C GLY A 169 -35.35 6.25 8.69
N THR A 170 -34.34 7.11 8.73
CA THR A 170 -33.25 7.16 7.75
C THR A 170 -31.94 7.41 8.51
N ASP A 171 -31.48 6.38 9.23
CA ASP A 171 -30.42 6.50 10.24
C ASP A 171 -29.00 6.41 9.65
N TYR A 172 -28.53 7.52 9.08
CA TYR A 172 -27.21 7.56 8.44
C TYR A 172 -26.06 7.17 9.38
N GLN A 173 -26.08 7.61 10.64
CA GLN A 173 -24.98 7.33 11.57
C GLN A 173 -24.90 5.83 11.92
N GLY A 174 -26.04 5.15 12.11
CA GLY A 174 -26.07 3.70 12.31
C GLY A 174 -25.59 2.95 11.08
N ALA A 175 -26.02 3.38 9.89
CA ALA A 175 -25.61 2.82 8.61
C ALA A 175 -24.08 2.98 8.36
N LEU A 176 -23.53 4.18 8.59
CA LEU A 176 -22.10 4.46 8.48
C LEU A 176 -21.29 3.72 9.55
N SER A 177 -21.79 3.66 10.79
CA SER A 177 -21.15 2.91 11.87
C SER A 177 -21.12 1.41 11.61
N TYR A 178 -22.15 0.86 10.95
CA TYR A 178 -22.15 -0.53 10.51
C TYR A 178 -21.14 -0.77 9.39
N ALA A 179 -21.12 0.09 8.35
CA ALA A 179 -20.18 -0.03 7.23
C ALA A 179 -18.71 0.05 7.70
N TYR A 180 -18.40 0.97 8.61
CA TYR A 180 -17.10 1.05 9.28
C TYR A 180 -16.77 -0.25 10.03
N SER A 181 -17.65 -0.75 10.90
CA SER A 181 -17.39 -1.95 11.71
C SER A 181 -17.26 -3.22 10.88
N LEU A 182 -18.02 -3.33 9.78
CA LEU A 182 -17.94 -4.44 8.84
C LEU A 182 -16.57 -4.47 8.17
N ILE A 183 -16.10 -3.33 7.64
CA ILE A 183 -14.80 -3.21 6.97
C ILE A 183 -13.65 -3.36 7.96
N ALA A 184 -13.69 -2.69 9.11
CA ALA A 184 -12.64 -2.77 10.13
C ALA A 184 -12.45 -4.21 10.67
N SER A 185 -13.55 -4.92 10.94
CA SER A 185 -13.45 -6.31 11.43
C SER A 185 -13.09 -7.33 10.35
N ASP A 186 -13.29 -7.00 9.07
CA ASP A 186 -12.81 -7.79 7.94
C ASP A 186 -11.31 -7.57 7.70
N ILE A 187 -10.84 -6.31 7.77
CA ILE A 187 -9.42 -5.96 7.80
C ILE A 187 -8.69 -6.68 8.93
N GLU A 188 -9.24 -6.67 10.15
CA GLU A 188 -8.66 -7.37 11.31
C GLU A 188 -8.56 -8.89 11.09
N ALA A 189 -9.57 -9.50 10.47
CA ALA A 189 -9.53 -10.93 10.14
C ALA A 189 -8.50 -11.26 9.05
N VAL A 190 -8.36 -10.40 8.04
CA VAL A 190 -7.34 -10.56 6.99
C VAL A 190 -5.94 -10.32 7.53
N SER A 191 -5.72 -9.32 8.40
CA SER A 191 -4.40 -9.05 9.00
C SER A 191 -3.85 -10.22 9.83
N GLN A 192 -4.74 -11.01 10.44
CA GLN A 192 -4.38 -12.19 11.23
C GLN A 192 -4.16 -13.45 10.38
N ALA A 193 -4.83 -13.58 9.24
CA ALA A 193 -4.83 -14.80 8.43
C ALA A 193 -3.93 -14.75 7.19
N THR A 194 -3.93 -13.61 6.50
CA THR A 194 -3.30 -13.38 5.19
C THR A 194 -3.03 -11.88 5.00
N PRO A 195 -2.15 -11.26 5.82
CA PRO A 195 -1.88 -9.81 5.77
C PRO A 195 -1.42 -9.32 4.39
N GLU A 196 -0.81 -10.18 3.59
CA GLU A 196 -0.35 -9.92 2.21
C GLU A 196 -1.48 -9.57 1.23
N LEU A 197 -2.74 -9.79 1.61
CA LEU A 197 -3.89 -9.36 0.84
C LEU A 197 -4.35 -7.93 1.17
N LEU A 198 -3.96 -7.32 2.29
CA LEU A 198 -4.42 -5.97 2.65
C LEU A 198 -3.96 -4.90 1.65
N PRO A 199 -2.67 -4.83 1.25
CA PRO A 199 -2.18 -3.89 0.23
C PRO A 199 -2.87 -4.01 -1.14
N ARG A 200 -3.49 -5.17 -1.40
CA ARG A 200 -4.16 -5.54 -2.65
C ARG A 200 -5.68 -5.48 -2.54
N THR A 201 -6.22 -5.35 -1.34
CA THR A 201 -7.66 -5.29 -1.10
C THR A 201 -8.17 -3.87 -1.31
N ARG A 202 -9.31 -3.74 -1.99
CA ARG A 202 -10.01 -2.47 -2.20
C ARG A 202 -11.41 -2.54 -1.62
N TYR A 203 -11.72 -1.66 -0.68
CA TYR A 203 -13.07 -1.52 -0.14
C TYR A 203 -13.83 -0.41 -0.85
N VAL A 204 -15.07 -0.68 -1.25
CA VAL A 204 -15.93 0.27 -1.96
C VAL A 204 -17.27 0.34 -1.24
N VAL A 205 -17.54 1.44 -0.55
CA VAL A 205 -18.87 1.72 0.01
C VAL A 205 -19.71 2.42 -1.06
N VAL A 206 -20.94 1.97 -1.26
CA VAL A 206 -21.95 2.66 -2.08
C VAL A 206 -23.13 2.99 -1.16
N PHE A 207 -23.33 4.27 -0.87
CA PHE A 207 -24.37 4.75 0.03
C PHE A 207 -25.56 5.28 -0.79
N LEU A 208 -26.68 4.56 -0.80
CA LEU A 208 -27.89 4.85 -1.57
C LEU A 208 -29.03 5.25 -0.62
N THR A 209 -29.63 6.41 -0.87
CA THR A 209 -30.66 7.01 -0.02
C THR A 209 -31.55 7.99 -0.79
N ASP A 210 -32.74 8.29 -0.26
CA ASP A 210 -33.74 9.14 -0.90
C ASP A 210 -34.05 10.45 -0.15
N GLY A 211 -33.34 10.73 0.95
CA GLY A 211 -33.73 11.81 1.85
C GLY A 211 -32.59 12.44 2.64
N THR A 212 -32.94 13.02 3.78
CA THR A 212 -31.99 13.55 4.78
C THR A 212 -31.97 12.63 6.00
N PRO A 213 -30.90 12.64 6.82
CA PRO A 213 -30.86 11.85 8.05
C PRO A 213 -32.08 12.07 8.94
N TYR A 214 -32.66 11.00 9.50
CA TYR A 214 -33.80 11.08 10.39
C TYR A 214 -33.84 9.91 11.40
N PRO A 215 -34.08 10.18 12.70
CA PRO A 215 -34.22 11.49 13.33
C PRO A 215 -32.86 12.19 13.47
N ARG A 216 -32.85 13.52 13.37
CA ARG A 216 -31.74 14.36 13.86
C ARG A 216 -32.09 14.80 15.27
N CYS A 217 -31.16 14.64 16.21
CA CYS A 217 -31.30 15.08 17.58
C CYS A 217 -30.13 15.98 17.96
N SER A 218 -30.39 17.01 18.75
CA SER A 218 -29.35 17.88 19.32
C SER A 218 -29.32 17.75 20.82
N ALA A 219 -28.12 17.68 21.41
CA ALA A 219 -27.96 17.78 22.85
C ALA A 219 -28.20 19.22 23.39
N ASN A 220 -28.37 20.20 22.49
CA ASN A 220 -28.59 21.60 22.83
C ASN A 220 -29.76 22.20 22.03
N ASP A 221 -30.89 22.37 22.71
CA ASP A 221 -32.14 22.94 22.17
C ASP A 221 -32.20 24.48 22.19
N ASP A 222 -31.20 25.14 22.77
CA ASP A 222 -31.14 26.60 22.98
C ASP A 222 -30.15 27.30 22.01
N LEU A 223 -29.79 26.70 20.88
CA LEU A 223 -28.91 27.34 19.90
C LEU A 223 -29.59 28.54 19.21
N SER A 224 -28.88 29.67 19.16
CA SER A 224 -29.38 30.91 18.55
C SER A 224 -29.54 30.85 17.03
N VAL A 225 -28.81 29.95 16.37
CA VAL A 225 -28.89 29.66 14.94
C VAL A 225 -28.75 28.15 14.74
N TYR A 226 -29.68 27.55 13.99
CA TYR A 226 -29.64 26.16 13.56
C TYR A 226 -29.32 26.05 12.07
N ALA A 227 -28.97 24.85 11.62
CA ALA A 227 -28.82 24.55 10.20
C ALA A 227 -30.11 24.76 9.40
N GLY A 228 -29.92 25.10 8.13
CA GLY A 228 -30.98 25.30 7.14
C GLY A 228 -30.43 25.06 5.73
N PRO A 229 -31.25 25.20 4.67
CA PRO A 229 -30.84 24.82 3.32
C PRO A 229 -29.68 25.64 2.74
N ASP A 230 -29.46 26.86 3.25
CA ASP A 230 -28.37 27.75 2.84
C ASP A 230 -27.15 27.71 3.79
N THR A 231 -27.33 27.16 4.99
CA THR A 231 -26.27 26.94 5.99
C THR A 231 -26.34 25.51 6.53
N PRO A 232 -26.19 24.48 5.67
CA PRO A 232 -26.40 23.09 6.06
C PRO A 232 -25.30 22.56 6.99
N ASP A 233 -24.15 23.24 7.08
CA ASP A 233 -22.97 22.88 7.88
C ASP A 233 -23.15 23.02 9.41
N LEU A 234 -24.18 23.74 9.87
CA LEU A 234 -24.42 23.96 11.31
C LEU A 234 -25.06 22.73 11.99
N THR A 235 -25.25 22.81 13.30
CA THR A 235 -26.04 21.81 14.05
C THR A 235 -27.51 21.87 13.64
N TRP A 236 -28.12 20.72 13.36
CA TRP A 236 -29.55 20.59 13.10
C TRP A 236 -30.36 20.59 14.39
N ARG A 237 -31.55 21.18 14.34
CA ARG A 237 -32.53 21.06 15.42
C ARG A 237 -33.10 19.64 15.48
N ASP A 238 -33.55 19.24 16.66
CA ASP A 238 -34.45 18.12 16.87
C ASP A 238 -35.52 17.99 15.80
N SER A 239 -35.54 16.85 15.12
CA SER A 239 -36.58 16.50 14.14
C SER A 239 -37.87 16.05 14.82
N ILE A 240 -37.77 15.42 16.00
CA ILE A 240 -38.89 15.16 16.90
C ILE A 240 -38.42 15.34 18.35
N SER A 241 -38.81 16.42 19.01
CA SER A 241 -38.43 16.64 20.42
C SER A 241 -38.95 15.55 21.36
N SER A 242 -40.11 14.97 21.08
CA SER A 242 -40.66 13.83 21.84
C SER A 242 -39.99 12.48 21.55
N PHE A 243 -38.98 12.43 20.67
CA PHE A 243 -38.10 11.26 20.52
C PHE A 243 -36.73 11.57 21.14
N CYS A 244 -36.12 12.68 20.74
CA CYS A 244 -34.77 13.04 21.12
C CYS A 244 -34.61 13.28 22.64
N ASN A 245 -35.64 13.85 23.28
CA ASN A 245 -35.65 14.21 24.70
C ASN A 245 -36.55 13.34 25.60
N ALA A 246 -37.19 12.30 25.07
CA ALA A 246 -38.12 11.48 25.85
C ALA A 246 -37.43 10.28 26.52
N THR A 247 -37.62 10.14 27.84
CA THR A 247 -37.07 9.04 28.65
C THR A 247 -37.76 7.67 28.43
N SER A 248 -38.73 7.59 27.51
CA SER A 248 -39.43 6.37 27.13
C SER A 248 -39.92 6.50 25.69
N THR A 249 -39.22 5.85 24.75
CA THR A 249 -39.65 5.68 23.36
C THR A 249 -39.95 4.21 23.08
N THR A 250 -40.93 3.93 22.23
CA THR A 250 -41.23 2.57 21.75
C THR A 250 -40.37 2.14 20.56
N ASP A 251 -39.91 3.12 19.78
CA ASP A 251 -38.95 2.91 18.70
C ASP A 251 -37.54 3.10 19.30
N ALA A 252 -36.69 2.08 19.22
CA ALA A 252 -35.33 2.10 19.77
C ALA A 252 -34.30 2.14 18.63
N ILE A 253 -33.46 3.17 18.61
CA ILE A 253 -32.32 3.26 17.69
C ILE A 253 -31.09 2.69 18.38
N THR A 254 -30.42 1.74 17.73
CA THR A 254 -29.22 1.09 18.28
C THR A 254 -28.12 2.13 18.54
N GLY A 255 -27.63 2.14 19.78
CA GLY A 255 -26.58 3.07 20.22
C GLY A 255 -26.99 4.54 20.30
N PHE A 256 -28.29 4.88 20.31
CA PHE A 256 -28.75 6.22 20.64
C PHE A 256 -28.99 6.36 22.16
N GLU A 257 -28.41 7.41 22.75
CA GLU A 257 -28.67 7.82 24.14
C GLU A 257 -29.58 9.06 24.14
N VAL A 258 -30.66 9.04 24.94
CA VAL A 258 -31.63 10.13 25.02
C VAL A 258 -30.96 11.43 25.49
N GLY A 259 -31.26 12.55 24.85
CA GLY A 259 -30.66 13.85 25.13
C GLY A 259 -29.25 14.03 24.57
N THR A 260 -28.79 13.16 23.68
CA THR A 260 -27.48 13.29 23.00
C THR A 260 -27.64 13.67 21.53
N ASP A 261 -26.58 14.23 20.94
CA ASP A 261 -26.54 14.52 19.51
C ASP A 261 -26.63 13.24 18.69
N ARG A 262 -27.45 13.25 17.63
CA ARG A 262 -27.64 12.09 16.76
C ARG A 262 -27.90 12.52 15.32
N ASN A 263 -27.23 11.86 14.37
CA ASN A 263 -27.26 12.21 12.94
C ASN A 263 -26.83 13.67 12.64
N GLN A 264 -26.01 14.27 13.48
CA GLN A 264 -25.43 15.59 13.23
C GLN A 264 -24.27 15.49 12.24
N ASN A 265 -24.10 16.49 11.37
CA ASN A 265 -23.11 16.48 10.29
C ASN A 265 -21.70 16.09 10.76
N TYR A 266 -21.22 16.67 11.87
CA TYR A 266 -19.87 16.40 12.38
C TYR A 266 -19.70 14.94 12.85
N GLN A 267 -20.76 14.29 13.35
CA GLN A 267 -20.74 12.87 13.69
C GLN A 267 -20.62 12.04 12.40
N LEU A 268 -21.46 12.33 11.40
CA LEU A 268 -21.48 11.63 10.12
C LEU A 268 -20.13 11.75 9.38
N PHE A 269 -19.59 12.97 9.29
CA PHE A 269 -18.27 13.23 8.70
C PHE A 269 -17.13 12.55 9.48
N SER A 270 -17.26 12.39 10.81
CA SER A 270 -16.31 11.62 11.61
C SER A 270 -16.26 10.15 11.20
N TYR A 271 -17.41 9.50 10.96
CA TYR A 271 -17.44 8.13 10.45
C TYR A 271 -16.82 7.97 9.06
N VAL A 272 -17.08 8.91 8.13
CA VAL A 272 -16.46 8.88 6.80
C VAL A 272 -14.94 9.07 6.90
N ARG A 273 -14.45 9.96 7.78
CA ARG A 273 -13.01 10.12 8.01
C ARG A 273 -12.39 8.83 8.59
N ARG A 274 -13.01 8.26 9.62
CA ARG A 274 -12.56 6.98 10.23
C ARG A 274 -12.53 5.83 9.23
N LEU A 275 -13.47 5.79 8.29
CA LEU A 275 -13.46 4.82 7.20
C LEU A 275 -12.22 4.98 6.30
N MET A 276 -11.81 6.21 6.01
CA MET A 276 -10.58 6.49 5.23
C MET A 276 -9.30 6.24 6.04
N GLU A 277 -9.30 6.55 7.34
CA GLU A 277 -8.17 6.30 8.26
C GLU A 277 -7.76 4.82 8.30
N LEU A 278 -8.71 3.89 8.09
CA LEU A 278 -8.41 2.45 7.95
C LEU A 278 -7.42 2.15 6.82
N LYS A 279 -7.41 2.96 5.74
CA LYS A 279 -6.50 2.77 4.61
C LYS A 279 -5.03 2.86 5.07
N THR A 280 -4.70 3.94 5.76
CA THR A 280 -3.34 4.20 6.25
C THR A 280 -3.00 3.39 7.49
N GLN A 281 -3.97 3.13 8.38
CA GLN A 281 -3.72 2.41 9.63
C GLN A 281 -3.41 0.92 9.42
N TYR A 282 -4.06 0.29 8.44
CA TYR A 282 -3.95 -1.14 8.16
C TYR A 282 -3.37 -1.45 6.78
N ASN A 283 -2.74 -0.45 6.16
CA ASN A 283 -2.02 -0.57 4.91
C ASN A 283 -2.84 -1.20 3.76
N VAL A 284 -4.08 -0.71 3.59
CA VAL A 284 -5.05 -1.25 2.65
C VAL A 284 -4.88 -0.59 1.28
N GLY A 285 -4.97 -1.38 0.20
CA GLY A 285 -4.80 -0.90 -1.18
C GLY A 285 -5.66 0.30 -1.55
N ASP A 286 -6.97 0.24 -1.27
CA ASP A 286 -7.82 1.43 -1.38
C ASP A 286 -9.10 1.35 -0.53
N VAL A 287 -9.64 2.51 -0.18
CA VAL A 287 -10.98 2.64 0.42
C VAL A 287 -11.69 3.81 -0.27
N ARG A 288 -12.88 3.58 -0.82
CA ARG A 288 -13.71 4.61 -1.47
C ARG A 288 -15.14 4.60 -0.97
N MET A 289 -15.78 5.77 -0.96
CA MET A 289 -17.21 5.93 -0.66
C MET A 289 -17.91 6.70 -1.78
N HIS A 290 -18.73 6.00 -2.55
CA HIS A 290 -19.64 6.56 -3.53
C HIS A 290 -21.00 6.81 -2.90
N THR A 291 -21.72 7.83 -3.38
CA THR A 291 -23.03 8.20 -2.87
C THR A 291 -24.04 8.37 -3.99
N VAL A 292 -25.28 7.92 -3.76
CA VAL A 292 -26.37 7.94 -4.72
C VAL A 292 -27.61 8.54 -4.05
N LEU A 293 -28.08 9.66 -4.59
CA LEU A 293 -29.34 10.30 -4.18
C LEU A 293 -30.45 9.93 -5.16
N LEU A 294 -31.53 9.34 -4.64
CA LEU A 294 -32.75 9.06 -5.38
C LEU A 294 -33.85 10.04 -4.95
N PHE A 295 -33.98 11.21 -5.59
CA PHE A 295 -34.91 12.24 -5.12
C PHE A 295 -35.78 12.81 -6.24
N ASN A 296 -37.03 12.34 -6.29
CA ASN A 296 -38.04 12.84 -7.22
C ASN A 296 -38.88 13.96 -6.56
N GLU A 297 -38.48 15.21 -6.79
CA GLU A 297 -39.21 16.37 -6.25
C GLU A 297 -40.68 16.43 -6.69
N GLU A 298 -41.01 15.97 -7.90
CA GLU A 298 -42.38 16.02 -8.42
C GLU A 298 -43.28 15.02 -7.71
N ALA A 299 -42.78 13.81 -7.44
CA ALA A 299 -43.47 12.80 -6.65
C ALA A 299 -43.72 13.28 -5.20
N VAL A 300 -42.70 13.86 -4.55
CA VAL A 300 -42.84 14.41 -3.19
C VAL A 300 -43.86 15.56 -3.15
N ARG A 301 -43.89 16.43 -4.18
CA ARG A 301 -44.92 17.48 -4.31
C ARG A 301 -46.32 16.90 -4.56
N ALA A 302 -46.43 15.84 -5.37
CA ALA A 302 -47.70 15.20 -5.71
C ALA A 302 -48.35 14.47 -4.51
N CYS A 303 -47.54 13.91 -3.61
CA CYS A 303 -47.98 13.35 -2.34
C CYS A 303 -48.63 14.38 -1.40
N GLY A 304 -48.30 15.67 -1.56
CA GLY A 304 -48.88 16.76 -0.77
C GLY A 304 -48.43 16.75 0.70
N PRO A 305 -49.25 17.30 1.62
CA PRO A 305 -48.84 17.56 3.00
C PRO A 305 -48.37 16.34 3.80
N ILE A 306 -48.85 15.15 3.45
CA ILE A 306 -48.53 13.90 4.15
C ILE A 306 -47.02 13.57 4.03
N CYS A 307 -46.40 13.88 2.89
CA CYS A 307 -44.98 13.65 2.70
C CYS A 307 -44.10 14.75 3.30
N GLN A 308 -44.64 15.94 3.58
CA GLN A 308 -43.86 17.06 4.10
C GLN A 308 -43.28 16.77 5.49
N ASP A 309 -44.00 16.00 6.31
CA ASP A 309 -43.50 15.54 7.61
C ASP A 309 -42.36 14.50 7.50
N ILE A 310 -42.34 13.70 6.42
CA ILE A 310 -41.37 12.61 6.24
C ILE A 310 -40.01 13.13 5.75
N TYR A 311 -40.00 14.07 4.79
CA TYR A 311 -38.75 14.71 4.32
C TYR A 311 -38.29 15.87 5.23
N GLY A 312 -38.94 16.04 6.38
CA GLY A 312 -38.61 17.01 7.42
C GLY A 312 -39.13 18.42 7.18
N THR A 313 -39.34 19.14 8.28
CA THR A 313 -39.71 20.56 8.27
C THR A 313 -38.48 21.46 8.38
N TYR A 314 -38.51 22.62 7.72
CA TYR A 314 -37.36 23.53 7.63
C TYR A 314 -37.74 24.93 8.12
N PRO A 315 -37.33 25.34 9.34
CA PRO A 315 -37.65 26.65 9.88
C PRO A 315 -37.23 27.80 8.95
N GLY A 316 -38.15 28.73 8.69
CA GLY A 316 -37.91 29.88 7.80
C GLY A 316 -38.11 29.59 6.30
N VAL A 317 -38.35 28.34 5.91
CA VAL A 317 -38.67 27.95 4.52
C VAL A 317 -40.20 27.86 4.35
N PRO A 318 -40.79 28.36 3.26
CA PRO A 318 -42.19 28.09 2.94
C PRO A 318 -42.44 26.60 2.71
N GLU A 319 -43.53 26.06 3.25
CA GLU A 319 -43.91 24.64 3.17
C GLU A 319 -43.92 24.07 1.74
N ALA A 320 -44.36 24.86 0.76
CA ALA A 320 -44.31 24.51 -0.68
C ALA A 320 -42.89 24.32 -1.25
N GLN A 321 -41.84 24.74 -0.53
CA GLN A 321 -40.42 24.61 -0.89
C GLN A 321 -39.69 23.54 -0.08
N TYR A 322 -40.32 22.88 0.90
CA TYR A 322 -39.70 21.80 1.68
C TYR A 322 -39.10 20.67 0.82
N PRO A 323 -39.71 20.21 -0.30
CA PRO A 323 -39.10 19.17 -1.15
C PRO A 323 -37.76 19.62 -1.76
N ALA A 324 -37.68 20.87 -2.23
CA ALA A 324 -36.45 21.44 -2.79
C ALA A 324 -35.39 21.68 -1.70
N ALA A 325 -35.81 22.07 -0.49
CA ALA A 325 -34.95 22.22 0.67
C ALA A 325 -34.33 20.88 1.11
N ALA A 326 -35.16 19.84 1.27
CA ALA A 326 -34.74 18.49 1.63
C ALA A 326 -33.73 17.94 0.60
N LYS A 327 -34.05 18.04 -0.70
CA LYS A 327 -33.13 17.66 -1.78
C LYS A 327 -31.80 18.40 -1.68
N LYS A 328 -31.81 19.74 -1.53
CA LYS A 328 -30.59 20.55 -1.41
C LYS A 328 -29.69 20.08 -0.26
N ILE A 329 -30.27 19.73 0.88
CA ILE A 329 -29.54 19.26 2.06
C ILE A 329 -29.01 17.83 1.86
N ALA A 330 -29.82 16.93 1.32
CA ALA A 330 -29.42 15.56 0.96
C ALA A 330 -28.25 15.57 -0.03
N SER A 331 -28.37 16.33 -1.12
CA SER A 331 -27.33 16.53 -2.13
C SER A 331 -26.05 17.12 -1.51
N PHE A 332 -26.17 18.05 -0.57
CA PHE A 332 -25.01 18.62 0.13
C PHE A 332 -24.26 17.54 0.93
N LEU A 333 -24.97 16.80 1.79
CA LEU A 333 -24.36 15.78 2.66
C LEU A 333 -23.69 14.67 1.84
N LEU A 334 -24.37 14.17 0.80
CA LEU A 334 -23.87 13.08 -0.02
C LEU A 334 -22.69 13.49 -0.92
N LYS A 335 -22.65 14.75 -1.39
CA LYS A 335 -21.46 15.31 -2.03
C LYS A 335 -20.29 15.37 -1.06
N ARG A 336 -20.48 15.85 0.18
CA ARG A 336 -19.43 15.85 1.21
C ARG A 336 -18.92 14.44 1.53
N PHE A 337 -19.80 13.45 1.62
CA PHE A 337 -19.38 12.05 1.82
C PHE A 337 -18.53 11.52 0.65
N ALA A 338 -18.92 11.79 -0.60
CA ALA A 338 -18.14 11.38 -1.77
C ALA A 338 -16.79 12.11 -1.87
N GLU A 339 -16.77 13.43 -1.60
CA GLU A 339 -15.55 14.24 -1.54
C GLU A 339 -14.58 13.72 -0.47
N MET A 340 -15.05 13.50 0.76
CA MET A 340 -14.24 12.98 1.86
C MET A 340 -13.81 11.53 1.64
N GLY A 341 -14.62 10.73 0.96
CA GLY A 341 -14.40 9.32 0.70
C GLY A 341 -13.74 9.01 -0.64
N ASN A 342 -13.16 10.00 -1.33
CA ASN A 342 -12.52 9.86 -2.65
C ASN A 342 -13.35 9.05 -3.67
N GLY A 343 -14.66 9.28 -3.67
CA GLY A 343 -15.63 8.60 -4.51
C GLY A 343 -16.42 9.57 -5.39
N VAL A 344 -17.57 9.10 -5.90
CA VAL A 344 -18.41 9.87 -6.81
C VAL A 344 -19.83 9.95 -6.28
N TYR A 345 -20.38 11.16 -6.33
CA TYR A 345 -21.79 11.47 -6.09
C TYR A 345 -22.59 11.33 -7.39
N GLN A 346 -23.72 10.62 -7.34
CA GLN A 346 -24.71 10.56 -8.40
C GLN A 346 -26.09 10.97 -7.87
N GLU A 347 -26.91 11.56 -8.74
CA GLU A 347 -28.25 12.03 -8.42
C GLU A 347 -29.20 11.60 -9.54
N PHE A 348 -30.30 10.93 -9.17
CA PHE A 348 -31.35 10.52 -10.09
C PHE A 348 -32.64 11.24 -9.71
N SER A 349 -33.23 11.95 -10.67
CA SER A 349 -34.49 12.68 -10.45
C SER A 349 -35.71 11.91 -10.96
N ASN A 350 -35.50 10.88 -11.80
CA ASN A 350 -36.55 10.06 -12.40
C ASN A 350 -36.25 8.56 -12.27
N THR A 351 -37.27 7.76 -11.93
CA THR A 351 -37.19 6.29 -11.78
C THR A 351 -36.95 5.53 -13.09
N ALA A 352 -37.00 6.21 -14.24
CA ALA A 352 -36.53 5.68 -15.53
C ALA A 352 -35.00 5.77 -15.68
N GLU A 353 -34.38 6.85 -15.18
CA GLU A 353 -32.93 7.13 -15.34
C GLU A 353 -32.08 6.16 -14.53
N ILE A 354 -32.54 5.75 -13.35
CA ILE A 354 -31.85 4.79 -12.49
C ILE A 354 -31.86 3.34 -13.04
N SER A 355 -32.60 3.04 -14.12
CA SER A 355 -32.33 1.79 -14.89
C SER A 355 -30.93 1.83 -15.51
N GLU A 356 -30.44 3.04 -15.78
CA GLU A 356 -29.06 3.38 -16.09
C GLU A 356 -28.31 3.79 -14.80
N LEU A 357 -28.49 3.05 -13.69
CA LEU A 357 -27.46 2.92 -12.63
C LEU A 357 -26.22 2.17 -13.17
N GLY A 358 -25.81 2.50 -14.39
CA GLY A 358 -24.41 2.63 -14.71
C GLY A 358 -23.82 3.64 -13.73
N LEU A 359 -23.30 3.10 -12.63
CA LEU A 359 -22.24 3.72 -11.84
C LEU A 359 -21.03 3.88 -12.78
N GLY A 360 -21.10 4.78 -13.76
CA GLY A 360 -20.09 5.01 -14.80
C GLY A 360 -18.78 5.60 -14.27
N ALA A 361 -18.68 5.73 -12.94
CA ALA A 361 -17.48 6.03 -12.17
C ALA A 361 -16.88 4.79 -11.48
N LEU A 362 -17.60 3.67 -11.42
CA LEU A 362 -17.07 2.34 -11.11
C LEU A 362 -16.74 1.66 -12.45
N ASP A 363 -15.72 2.16 -13.16
CA ASP A 363 -15.15 1.37 -14.25
C ASP A 363 -14.53 0.11 -13.63
N TYR A 364 -15.22 -1.02 -13.74
CA TYR A 364 -14.77 -2.23 -13.07
C TYR A 364 -13.46 -2.79 -13.65
N SER A 365 -13.01 -2.30 -14.81
CA SER A 365 -11.68 -2.62 -15.33
C SER A 365 -10.56 -1.89 -14.60
N SER A 366 -10.83 -0.74 -13.96
CA SER A 366 -9.87 -0.01 -13.13
C SER A 366 -9.76 -0.53 -11.69
N PHE A 367 -10.45 -1.61 -11.31
CA PHE A 367 -10.26 -2.25 -10.00
C PHE A 367 -8.97 -3.08 -9.90
N ALA A 368 -8.45 -3.54 -11.03
CA ALA A 368 -7.07 -4.02 -11.10
C ALA A 368 -6.14 -2.79 -11.15
N SER A 369 -5.26 -2.63 -10.16
CA SER A 369 -4.12 -1.73 -10.32
C SER A 369 -3.16 -2.35 -11.34
N PRO A 370 -2.56 -1.58 -12.26
CA PRO A 370 -1.34 -2.04 -12.90
C PRO A 370 -0.29 -2.29 -11.80
N ASN A 371 0.51 -3.33 -11.98
CA ASN A 371 1.72 -3.49 -11.18
C ASN A 371 2.75 -2.46 -11.67
N VAL A 372 3.34 -1.72 -10.74
CA VAL A 372 4.45 -0.81 -10.94
C VAL A 372 5.70 -1.35 -10.26
N MET A 373 6.87 -0.92 -10.70
CA MET A 373 8.12 -1.22 -9.98
C MET A 373 8.07 -0.58 -8.60
N LYS A 374 8.32 -1.40 -7.57
CA LYS A 374 8.52 -0.99 -6.17
C LYS A 374 10.00 -0.75 -5.90
N THR A 375 10.82 -1.76 -6.17
CA THR A 375 12.29 -1.73 -5.96
C THR A 375 13.01 -2.27 -7.19
N LEU A 376 14.13 -1.63 -7.52
CA LEU A 376 15.22 -2.23 -8.30
C LEU A 376 16.52 -1.99 -7.51
N MET A 377 17.24 -3.05 -7.17
CA MET A 377 18.47 -2.99 -6.35
C MET A 377 19.49 -4.01 -6.84
N VAL A 378 20.78 -3.70 -6.75
CA VAL A 378 21.87 -4.63 -7.12
C VAL A 378 22.77 -4.88 -5.93
N GLU A 379 22.92 -6.15 -5.59
CA GLU A 379 23.78 -6.63 -4.52
C GLU A 379 25.05 -7.27 -5.10
N PRO A 380 26.25 -6.79 -4.73
CA PRO A 380 27.50 -7.49 -4.99
C PRO A 380 27.62 -8.73 -4.10
N LEU A 381 27.76 -9.91 -4.69
CA LEU A 381 27.98 -11.20 -4.01
C LEU A 381 29.44 -11.66 -4.10
N SER A 382 30.37 -10.71 -4.22
CA SER A 382 31.81 -10.97 -4.29
C SER A 382 32.65 -9.88 -3.60
N SER A 383 31.99 -8.93 -2.94
CA SER A 383 32.63 -7.78 -2.31
C SER A 383 31.73 -7.08 -1.28
N ALA A 384 32.29 -6.74 -0.13
CA ALA A 384 31.63 -5.95 0.91
C ALA A 384 32.11 -4.48 0.90
N PRO A 385 31.35 -3.53 1.49
CA PRO A 385 31.85 -2.18 1.76
C PRO A 385 33.01 -2.22 2.78
N GLY A 386 34.11 -1.54 2.46
CA GLY A 386 35.26 -1.35 3.35
C GLY A 386 35.49 0.13 3.65
N ASP A 387 36.53 0.47 4.42
CA ASP A 387 36.77 1.86 4.89
C ASP A 387 37.16 2.82 3.74
N ASP A 388 38.03 2.37 2.84
CA ASP A 388 38.56 3.19 1.72
C ASP A 388 38.04 2.78 0.34
N GLY A 389 37.18 1.76 0.25
CA GLY A 389 36.66 1.15 -0.98
C GLY A 389 36.10 -0.26 -0.77
N ARG A 390 35.59 -0.91 -1.83
CA ARG A 390 35.07 -2.29 -1.73
C ARG A 390 36.21 -3.28 -1.46
N VAL A 391 35.97 -4.21 -0.54
CA VAL A 391 36.89 -5.27 -0.13
C VAL A 391 36.40 -6.62 -0.65
N LEU A 392 37.28 -7.63 -0.67
CA LEU A 392 36.90 -9.00 -1.04
C LEU A 392 35.98 -9.62 0.02
N ASP A 393 34.94 -10.27 -0.45
CA ASP A 393 33.96 -11.09 0.28
C ASP A 393 33.62 -12.23 -0.70
N SER A 394 34.39 -13.31 -0.64
CA SER A 394 34.56 -14.26 -1.76
C SER A 394 33.44 -15.30 -1.89
N ASP A 395 32.50 -15.39 -0.95
CA ASP A 395 31.26 -16.16 -1.06
C ASP A 395 29.99 -15.30 -0.99
N GLY A 396 30.07 -14.07 -0.46
CA GLY A 396 29.05 -13.05 -0.54
C GLY A 396 28.17 -12.94 0.70
N ASP A 397 28.60 -13.47 1.85
CA ASP A 397 27.79 -13.51 3.08
C ASP A 397 27.79 -12.19 3.88
N GLY A 398 28.67 -11.25 3.52
CA GLY A 398 28.85 -9.95 4.17
C GLY A 398 30.07 -9.83 5.08
N VAL A 399 30.87 -10.91 5.24
CA VAL A 399 32.14 -10.90 5.97
C VAL A 399 33.31 -10.76 4.97
N PRO A 400 34.14 -9.71 5.08
CA PRO A 400 35.32 -9.60 4.24
C PRO A 400 36.33 -10.74 4.46
N ASP A 401 37.01 -11.21 3.40
CA ASP A 401 38.07 -12.25 3.43
C ASP A 401 39.21 -11.97 4.45
N SER A 402 39.37 -10.72 4.89
CA SER A 402 40.34 -10.32 5.92
C SER A 402 39.92 -10.71 7.33
N LEU A 403 38.62 -10.83 7.59
CA LEU A 403 38.02 -11.33 8.83
C LEU A 403 37.62 -12.80 8.69
N ASP A 404 37.14 -13.19 7.51
CA ASP A 404 36.84 -14.58 7.21
C ASP A 404 38.14 -15.39 7.01
N ASN A 405 38.55 -16.06 8.08
CA ASN A 405 39.66 -16.99 8.07
C ASN A 405 39.75 -17.82 9.35
N THR A 406 40.49 -18.92 9.23
CA THR A 406 40.85 -19.87 10.30
C THR A 406 41.50 -19.28 11.57
N PHE A 407 41.87 -17.99 11.59
CA PHE A 407 42.50 -17.33 12.74
C PHE A 407 41.56 -16.34 13.45
N THR A 408 40.87 -15.48 12.71
CA THR A 408 40.07 -14.38 13.26
C THR A 408 38.69 -14.86 13.70
N LEU A 409 37.85 -15.32 12.76
CA LEU A 409 36.52 -15.86 13.06
C LEU A 409 36.48 -17.41 13.12
N LYS A 410 37.48 -18.09 12.55
CA LYS A 410 37.59 -19.55 12.38
C LYS A 410 36.65 -20.16 11.32
N THR A 411 36.27 -19.31 10.38
CA THR A 411 35.44 -19.47 9.19
C THR A 411 36.29 -19.81 7.94
N THR A 412 35.68 -19.93 6.76
CA THR A 412 36.40 -19.99 5.48
C THR A 412 35.76 -19.13 4.37
N PRO A 413 36.55 -18.31 3.63
CA PRO A 413 36.07 -17.28 2.68
C PRO A 413 35.46 -17.81 1.37
N PHE A 414 35.04 -19.08 1.36
CA PHE A 414 34.42 -19.73 0.22
C PHE A 414 33.19 -20.56 0.62
N THR A 415 32.71 -20.41 1.85
CA THR A 415 31.61 -21.15 2.47
C THR A 415 30.77 -20.21 3.36
N ILE A 416 29.65 -19.73 2.82
CA ILE A 416 28.63 -18.88 3.49
C ILE A 416 28.26 -19.37 4.90
N ASP A 417 28.30 -20.68 5.13
CA ASP A 417 28.07 -21.35 6.41
C ASP A 417 29.23 -22.34 6.60
N SER A 418 30.14 -22.03 7.52
CA SER A 418 31.38 -22.77 7.76
C SER A 418 31.22 -24.01 8.63
N ASP A 419 30.15 -24.11 9.41
CA ASP A 419 29.97 -25.19 10.40
C ASP A 419 28.81 -26.14 10.09
N GLY A 420 27.86 -25.69 9.27
CA GLY A 420 26.76 -26.44 8.69
C GLY A 420 25.45 -26.34 9.47
N ASP A 421 25.28 -25.36 10.37
CA ASP A 421 24.06 -25.18 11.16
C ASP A 421 22.95 -24.37 10.46
N CYS A 422 23.15 -23.95 9.21
CA CYS A 422 22.23 -23.12 8.42
C CYS A 422 22.11 -21.65 8.84
N LEU A 423 22.93 -21.16 9.76
CA LEU A 423 23.18 -19.73 9.95
C LEU A 423 24.43 -19.36 9.16
N SER A 424 24.43 -18.23 8.47
CA SER A 424 25.65 -17.80 7.76
C SER A 424 26.67 -17.18 8.70
N ASP A 425 27.95 -17.29 8.36
CA ASP A 425 29.04 -16.74 9.15
C ASP A 425 28.84 -15.21 9.35
N GLY A 426 28.33 -14.51 8.34
CA GLY A 426 27.92 -13.10 8.37
C GLY A 426 26.70 -12.81 9.24
N PHE A 427 25.66 -13.66 9.19
CA PHE A 427 24.49 -13.53 10.07
C PHE A 427 24.90 -13.60 11.54
N GLU A 428 25.76 -14.55 11.87
CA GLU A 428 26.29 -14.76 13.23
C GLU A 428 27.30 -13.68 13.63
N TYR A 429 28.19 -13.27 12.74
CA TYR A 429 29.17 -12.20 12.97
C TYR A 429 28.48 -10.89 13.37
N ARG A 430 27.42 -10.49 12.65
CA ARG A 430 26.62 -9.30 12.96
C ARG A 430 25.86 -9.40 14.29
N ARG A 431 25.72 -10.61 14.87
CA ARG A 431 24.89 -10.91 16.07
C ARG A 431 25.69 -11.52 17.22
N GLN A 432 27.01 -11.28 17.27
CA GLN A 432 27.87 -11.75 18.36
C GLN A 432 27.44 -11.24 19.75
N ASP A 433 26.80 -10.07 19.82
CA ASP A 433 26.21 -9.51 21.04
C ASP A 433 25.04 -10.36 21.59
N GLN A 434 24.32 -11.03 20.69
CA GLN A 434 23.25 -12.00 20.94
C GLN A 434 23.78 -13.44 21.12
N GLY A 435 25.10 -13.61 21.24
CA GLY A 435 25.77 -14.86 21.60
C GLY A 435 25.98 -15.86 20.46
N PHE A 436 25.70 -15.49 19.21
CA PHE A 436 26.09 -16.26 18.01
C PHE A 436 27.62 -16.29 17.83
N LYS A 437 28.12 -17.30 17.11
CA LYS A 437 29.57 -17.55 16.93
C LYS A 437 29.84 -18.22 15.56
N PRO A 438 30.25 -17.46 14.52
CA PRO A 438 30.49 -17.98 13.15
C PRO A 438 31.59 -19.04 13.00
N GLY A 439 32.27 -19.42 14.09
CA GLY A 439 33.27 -20.49 14.03
C GLY A 439 32.61 -21.87 14.06
N ASN A 440 33.43 -22.91 13.89
CA ASN A 440 33.00 -24.32 13.84
C ASN A 440 32.39 -24.85 15.19
N ASP A 441 31.18 -24.42 15.58
CA ASP A 441 30.55 -24.62 16.90
C ASP A 441 29.00 -24.56 16.88
N LEU A 442 28.38 -25.43 16.05
CA LEU A 442 26.94 -25.59 15.79
C LEU A 442 26.01 -24.94 16.84
N ASP A 443 25.31 -23.87 16.48
CA ASP A 443 24.40 -23.19 17.41
C ASP A 443 23.15 -24.03 17.65
N ALA A 444 22.67 -24.04 18.90
CA ALA A 444 21.45 -24.75 19.28
C ALA A 444 20.17 -24.12 18.69
N ARG A 445 20.26 -22.92 18.10
CA ARG A 445 19.21 -22.25 17.32
C ARG A 445 19.19 -22.71 15.86
N GLY A 446 20.30 -23.22 15.35
CA GLY A 446 20.44 -23.75 13.99
C GLY A 446 20.05 -25.23 13.87
N CYS A 447 20.53 -25.82 12.78
CA CYS A 447 20.32 -27.19 12.36
C CYS A 447 21.48 -28.09 12.78
N ASP A 448 21.26 -29.01 13.72
CA ASP A 448 22.11 -30.20 13.86
C ASP A 448 21.30 -31.43 13.44
N PRO A 449 21.56 -32.01 12.24
CA PRO A 449 20.85 -33.20 11.78
C PRO A 449 20.98 -34.43 12.70
N LYS A 450 21.91 -34.43 13.65
CA LYS A 450 22.13 -35.48 14.66
C LYS A 450 21.48 -35.13 16.01
N SER A 451 21.05 -33.90 16.22
CA SER A 451 20.39 -33.44 17.45
C SER A 451 19.00 -34.07 17.58
N PRO A 452 18.60 -34.49 18.79
CA PRO A 452 17.21 -34.85 19.06
C PRO A 452 16.21 -33.71 18.89
N LEU A 453 16.66 -32.45 18.82
CA LEU A 453 15.81 -31.25 18.67
C LEU A 453 15.54 -30.92 17.20
N THR A 454 16.51 -31.12 16.31
CA THR A 454 16.44 -30.82 14.88
C THR A 454 16.74 -32.05 13.98
N PRO A 455 16.17 -33.23 14.25
CA PRO A 455 16.56 -34.49 13.60
C PRO A 455 16.27 -34.47 12.09
N GLY A 456 17.33 -34.55 11.28
CA GLY A 456 17.21 -34.53 9.82
C GLY A 456 16.77 -33.17 9.23
N CYS A 457 17.04 -32.07 9.92
CA CYS A 457 16.86 -30.71 9.40
C CYS A 457 17.68 -30.46 8.11
N THR A 458 17.30 -29.40 7.38
CA THR A 458 17.94 -28.96 6.15
C THR A 458 17.93 -27.44 6.06
N CYS A 459 19.02 -26.85 5.55
CA CYS A 459 19.11 -25.41 5.28
C CYS A 459 18.21 -25.05 4.10
N ARG A 460 16.95 -24.77 4.40
CA ARG A 460 15.96 -24.33 3.42
C ARG A 460 15.83 -22.81 3.52
N ASP A 461 16.01 -22.17 2.38
CA ASP A 461 15.50 -20.85 2.05
C ASP A 461 14.23 -21.10 1.19
N THR A 462 13.11 -20.42 1.50
CA THR A 462 11.81 -20.74 0.89
C THR A 462 11.42 -19.80 -0.24
N ASP A 463 11.78 -18.53 -0.12
CA ASP A 463 11.42 -17.47 -1.06
C ASP A 463 12.62 -16.95 -1.86
N GLY A 464 13.84 -17.20 -1.39
CA GLY A 464 15.13 -16.93 -2.04
C GLY A 464 15.80 -15.62 -1.61
N ASP A 465 15.42 -15.07 -0.47
CA ASP A 465 15.92 -13.80 0.05
C ASP A 465 17.42 -13.87 0.43
N GLY A 466 17.86 -15.02 0.97
CA GLY A 466 19.21 -15.28 1.46
C GLY A 466 19.27 -15.80 2.91
N LEU A 467 18.15 -15.83 3.62
CA LEU A 467 18.02 -16.39 4.97
C LEU A 467 17.58 -17.85 4.93
N SER A 468 18.06 -18.63 5.89
CA SER A 468 17.46 -19.94 6.16
C SER A 468 16.24 -19.80 7.07
N GLN A 469 15.32 -20.76 6.99
CA GLN A 469 14.19 -20.87 7.91
C GLN A 469 14.58 -20.79 9.41
N PHE A 470 15.82 -21.15 9.78
CA PHE A 470 16.33 -21.01 11.16
C PHE A 470 16.71 -19.56 11.51
N ALA A 471 17.33 -18.84 10.58
CA ALA A 471 17.62 -17.41 10.73
C ALA A 471 16.31 -16.60 10.77
N GLU A 472 15.35 -16.94 9.90
CA GLU A 472 14.02 -16.33 9.89
C GLU A 472 13.24 -16.61 11.17
N ASP A 473 13.21 -17.87 11.64
CA ASP A 473 12.59 -18.24 12.91
C ASP A 473 13.25 -17.51 14.10
N TYR A 474 14.52 -17.12 14.00
CA TYR A 474 15.16 -16.28 15.01
C TYR A 474 14.67 -14.82 14.91
N LEU A 475 14.74 -14.21 13.73
CA LEU A 475 14.38 -12.81 13.47
C LEU A 475 12.87 -12.53 13.56
N LYS A 476 12.02 -13.55 13.47
CA LYS A 476 10.55 -13.48 13.39
C LYS A 476 10.03 -12.90 12.06
N THR A 477 10.83 -13.00 11.01
CA THR A 477 10.42 -12.80 9.61
C THR A 477 9.54 -13.97 9.13
N ARG A 478 9.08 -13.94 7.88
CA ARG A 478 8.11 -14.91 7.35
C ARG A 478 8.69 -15.74 6.19
N GLN A 479 8.91 -17.03 6.46
CA GLN A 479 9.43 -18.12 5.59
C GLN A 479 8.77 -18.33 4.22
N GLY A 480 8.57 -17.30 3.43
CA GLY A 480 7.82 -17.29 2.18
C GLY A 480 7.48 -15.88 1.67
N ILE A 481 7.98 -14.83 2.34
CA ILE A 481 7.88 -13.44 1.97
C ILE A 481 9.29 -12.82 2.10
N VAL A 482 9.90 -12.53 0.95
CA VAL A 482 11.25 -11.94 0.79
C VAL A 482 11.50 -10.66 1.60
N ASP A 483 10.43 -9.97 2.01
CA ASP A 483 10.40 -8.61 2.56
C ASP A 483 9.23 -8.59 3.56
N SER A 484 9.53 -8.72 4.87
CA SER A 484 8.57 -9.08 5.92
C SER A 484 7.83 -7.89 6.53
N ASP A 485 8.39 -6.69 6.51
CA ASP A 485 7.63 -5.48 6.86
C ASP A 485 7.00 -4.80 5.64
N GLY A 486 7.42 -5.19 4.43
CA GLY A 486 6.90 -4.74 3.16
C GLY A 486 7.59 -3.48 2.64
N ASP A 487 8.70 -3.02 3.18
CA ASP A 487 9.24 -1.69 2.88
C ASP A 487 9.94 -1.54 1.51
N GLY A 488 10.40 -2.64 0.94
CA GLY A 488 11.13 -2.66 -0.33
C GLY A 488 12.59 -3.11 -0.27
N ALA A 489 13.13 -3.45 0.90
CA ALA A 489 14.35 -4.22 1.08
C ALA A 489 14.03 -5.72 1.31
N PRO A 490 14.89 -6.66 0.88
CA PRO A 490 14.78 -8.05 1.29
C PRO A 490 15.29 -8.29 2.71
N ASP A 491 14.62 -9.17 3.47
CA ASP A 491 14.96 -9.47 4.88
C ASP A 491 16.43 -9.90 5.03
N GLY A 492 16.92 -10.76 4.14
CA GLY A 492 18.31 -11.21 4.12
C GLY A 492 19.33 -10.12 3.81
N VAL A 493 18.96 -9.10 3.02
CA VAL A 493 19.86 -7.96 2.75
C VAL A 493 19.95 -7.06 3.97
N GLU A 494 18.83 -6.74 4.61
CA GLU A 494 18.81 -6.02 5.88
C GLU A 494 19.57 -6.77 6.99
N ALA A 495 19.32 -8.07 7.10
CA ALA A 495 19.92 -8.93 8.12
C ALA A 495 21.45 -9.10 7.94
N LYS A 496 21.96 -9.00 6.71
CA LYS A 496 23.39 -9.01 6.34
C LYS A 496 24.13 -7.74 6.80
N TYR A 497 23.48 -6.58 6.77
CA TYR A 497 24.02 -5.35 7.34
C TYR A 497 23.78 -5.23 8.85
N GLY A 498 22.84 -6.00 9.40
CA GLY A 498 22.51 -6.01 10.83
C GLY A 498 21.33 -5.11 11.21
N LEU A 499 20.55 -4.68 10.23
CA LEU A 499 19.26 -4.03 10.44
C LEU A 499 18.21 -5.05 10.93
N ASN A 500 17.01 -4.55 11.25
CA ASN A 500 15.88 -5.32 11.76
C ASN A 500 14.79 -5.43 10.67
N PRO A 501 14.63 -6.60 9.99
CA PRO A 501 13.69 -6.76 8.87
C PRO A 501 12.18 -6.70 9.21
N LEU A 502 11.87 -6.22 10.41
CA LEU A 502 10.51 -5.95 10.88
C LEU A 502 10.31 -4.45 11.15
N GLN A 503 11.23 -3.59 10.70
CA GLN A 503 11.25 -2.15 10.96
C GLN A 503 11.65 -1.33 9.72
N SER A 504 10.62 -0.86 9.03
CA SER A 504 10.69 -0.13 7.76
C SER A 504 11.72 1.01 7.75
N SER A 505 12.71 0.88 6.86
CA SER A 505 13.81 1.79 6.57
C SER A 505 13.36 3.04 5.80
N VAL A 506 12.42 2.92 4.85
CA VAL A 506 11.84 4.03 4.06
C VAL A 506 11.06 5.08 4.88
N ALA A 507 11.01 4.94 6.20
CA ALA A 507 10.63 6.01 7.12
C ALA A 507 11.68 7.15 7.24
N GLY A 508 12.81 7.05 6.53
CA GLY A 508 13.96 7.95 6.66
C GLY A 508 14.75 7.68 7.93
N LEU A 509 14.90 6.39 8.26
CA LEU A 509 15.79 5.94 9.33
C LEU A 509 17.25 6.16 8.90
N ASP A 510 18.08 6.58 9.85
CA ASP A 510 19.52 6.82 9.71
C ASP A 510 20.13 6.18 10.96
N THR A 511 20.52 4.92 10.84
CA THR A 511 20.85 4.04 11.96
C THR A 511 22.20 4.40 12.60
N ASP A 512 23.15 4.93 11.83
CA ASP A 512 24.48 5.30 12.32
C ASP A 512 24.68 6.80 12.60
N GLY A 513 23.81 7.66 12.07
CA GLY A 513 23.77 9.10 12.27
C GLY A 513 24.74 9.91 11.41
N ASP A 514 25.10 9.49 10.19
CA ASP A 514 25.93 10.26 9.26
C ASP A 514 25.16 11.14 8.26
N GLY A 515 23.83 10.98 8.20
CA GLY A 515 22.94 11.77 7.38
C GLY A 515 22.78 11.27 5.94
N VAL A 516 22.90 9.97 5.73
CA VAL A 516 22.31 9.22 4.61
C VAL A 516 21.25 8.27 5.20
N PRO A 517 20.05 8.11 4.61
CA PRO A 517 19.07 7.15 5.12
C PRO A 517 19.42 5.70 4.78
N ASP A 518 19.10 4.78 5.69
CA ASP A 518 19.34 3.33 5.55
C ASP A 518 18.86 2.79 4.19
N ASP A 519 17.71 3.26 3.69
CA ASP A 519 17.13 2.81 2.42
C ASP A 519 17.90 3.31 1.17
N GLU A 520 18.59 4.45 1.24
CA GLU A 520 19.49 4.92 0.19
C GLU A 520 20.81 4.13 0.24
N GLU A 521 21.32 3.85 1.44
CA GLU A 521 22.54 3.09 1.68
C GLU A 521 22.46 1.64 1.19
N LEU A 522 21.38 0.92 1.52
CA LEU A 522 21.14 -0.44 1.03
C LEU A 522 21.14 -0.49 -0.50
N LYS A 523 20.50 0.50 -1.16
CA LYS A 523 20.49 0.60 -2.63
C LYS A 523 21.89 0.89 -3.18
N ALA A 524 22.64 1.79 -2.56
CA ALA A 524 24.01 2.12 -2.92
C ALA A 524 25.02 1.00 -2.60
N GLY A 525 24.65 0.07 -1.71
CA GLY A 525 25.51 -0.98 -1.17
C GLY A 525 26.65 -0.44 -0.29
N SER A 526 26.36 0.58 0.54
CA SER A 526 27.14 0.97 1.73
C SER A 526 26.67 0.19 2.97
N ASP A 527 27.24 0.45 4.15
CA ASP A 527 26.86 -0.23 5.40
C ASP A 527 26.09 0.73 6.35
N PRO A 528 24.75 0.63 6.44
CA PRO A 528 23.90 1.53 7.24
C PRO A 528 24.10 1.45 8.76
N THR A 529 25.03 0.62 9.23
CA THR A 529 25.43 0.54 10.64
C THR A 529 26.78 1.21 10.92
N ARG A 530 27.42 1.80 9.90
CA ARG A 530 28.81 2.28 9.94
C ARG A 530 28.99 3.54 9.11
N ARG A 531 29.08 4.68 9.80
CA ARG A 531 29.20 6.05 9.24
C ARG A 531 30.23 6.16 8.11
N ASP A 532 29.80 5.86 6.89
CA ASP A 532 30.66 5.67 5.73
C ASP A 532 30.35 6.57 4.55
N ARG A 533 29.53 7.62 4.69
CA ARG A 533 29.17 8.62 3.65
C ARG A 533 30.20 8.91 2.54
N LEU A 534 31.50 8.96 2.85
CA LEU A 534 32.57 9.13 1.85
C LEU A 534 32.75 7.91 0.92
N PHE A 535 32.54 6.70 1.41
CA PHE A 535 32.34 5.47 0.64
C PHE A 535 31.05 5.56 -0.18
N HIS A 536 29.89 5.87 0.45
CA HIS A 536 28.62 6.06 -0.27
C HIS A 536 28.76 7.02 -1.47
N ASP A 537 29.23 8.25 -1.23
CA ASP A 537 29.38 9.31 -2.23
C ASP A 537 30.36 8.98 -3.37
N LYS A 538 31.25 7.98 -3.20
CA LYS A 538 32.32 7.62 -4.15
C LYS A 538 32.12 6.26 -4.84
N TYR A 539 31.66 5.26 -4.09
CA TYR A 539 31.56 3.86 -4.50
C TYR A 539 30.12 3.32 -4.45
N GLY A 540 29.16 4.15 -4.03
CA GLY A 540 27.73 3.85 -4.06
C GLY A 540 27.26 3.55 -5.49
N ILE A 541 26.47 2.49 -5.62
CA ILE A 541 25.85 2.04 -6.86
C ILE A 541 24.84 3.10 -7.34
N GLN A 542 24.86 3.43 -8.63
CA GLN A 542 24.06 4.51 -9.21
C GLN A 542 22.99 3.97 -10.16
N TYR A 543 21.74 4.41 -9.99
CA TYR A 543 20.58 3.91 -10.73
C TYR A 543 19.95 4.99 -11.61
N GLU A 544 19.71 4.69 -12.88
CA GLU A 544 18.84 5.45 -13.76
C GLU A 544 17.73 4.54 -14.26
N VAL A 545 16.46 4.83 -13.96
CA VAL A 545 15.31 4.01 -14.37
C VAL A 545 14.24 4.87 -15.03
N LYS A 546 13.71 4.42 -16.17
CA LYS A 546 12.71 5.13 -16.99
C LYS A 546 11.53 4.23 -17.32
N LYS A 547 10.32 4.63 -16.93
CA LYS A 547 9.07 3.97 -17.36
C LYS A 547 8.90 4.16 -18.87
N VAL A 548 8.65 3.07 -19.59
CA VAL A 548 8.47 3.08 -21.05
C VAL A 548 7.06 3.58 -21.39
N GLU A 549 6.95 4.75 -22.02
CA GLU A 549 5.67 5.31 -22.45
C GLU A 549 5.07 4.53 -23.63
N GLY A 550 3.74 4.33 -23.61
CA GLY A 550 3.01 3.67 -24.70
C GLY A 550 2.90 2.14 -24.62
N GLY A 551 3.36 1.52 -23.53
CA GLY A 551 2.95 0.16 -23.17
C GLY A 551 1.43 0.10 -22.93
N ASN A 552 0.79 -0.98 -23.39
CA ASN A 552 -0.64 -1.18 -23.14
C ASN A 552 -0.82 -1.73 -21.71
N ASP A 553 -1.48 -1.01 -20.81
CA ASP A 553 -1.53 -1.32 -19.36
C ASP A 553 -2.01 -2.75 -19.04
N THR A 554 -2.74 -3.39 -19.95
CA THR A 554 -3.17 -4.80 -19.84
C THR A 554 -2.02 -5.82 -19.89
N ASN A 555 -0.84 -5.43 -20.35
CA ASN A 555 0.32 -6.32 -20.53
C ASN A 555 1.42 -6.10 -19.47
N GLY A 556 1.20 -5.20 -18.51
CA GLY A 556 2.23 -4.79 -17.53
C GLY A 556 3.00 -3.53 -17.96
N VAL A 557 3.80 -3.01 -17.03
CA VAL A 557 4.55 -1.75 -17.17
C VAL A 557 6.04 -2.06 -17.30
N CYS A 558 6.66 -1.64 -18.40
CA CYS A 558 8.08 -1.83 -18.64
C CYS A 558 8.92 -0.64 -18.17
N TYR A 559 10.12 -0.96 -17.69
CA TYR A 559 11.12 -0.02 -17.20
C TYR A 559 12.45 -0.32 -17.89
N ASP A 560 13.02 0.69 -18.55
CA ASP A 560 14.41 0.68 -19.00
C ASP A 560 15.29 1.11 -17.83
N PHE A 561 16.32 0.33 -17.50
CA PHE A 561 17.22 0.61 -16.39
C PHE A 561 18.69 0.60 -16.80
N THR A 562 19.47 1.39 -16.07
CA THR A 562 20.93 1.42 -16.09
C THR A 562 21.42 1.46 -14.65
N VAL A 563 22.19 0.46 -14.24
CA VAL A 563 22.87 0.42 -12.93
C VAL A 563 24.36 0.51 -13.16
N SER A 564 25.01 1.53 -12.61
CA SER A 564 26.42 1.86 -12.87
C SER A 564 27.21 2.03 -11.58
N ASN A 565 28.52 2.27 -11.71
CA ASN A 565 29.50 2.31 -10.62
C ASN A 565 29.73 0.97 -9.88
N LEU A 566 29.29 -0.15 -10.45
CA LEU A 566 29.54 -1.49 -9.89
C LEU A 566 31.04 -1.79 -9.95
N GLN A 567 31.70 -1.81 -8.79
CA GLN A 567 33.13 -2.08 -8.72
C GLN A 567 33.42 -3.57 -8.83
N LEU A 568 34.35 -3.92 -9.72
CA LEU A 568 34.90 -5.26 -9.85
C LEU A 568 36.14 -5.39 -8.95
N VAL A 569 36.14 -6.41 -8.10
CA VAL A 569 37.30 -6.83 -7.31
C VAL A 569 37.98 -8.03 -7.97
N THR A 570 39.05 -8.57 -7.38
CA THR A 570 39.76 -9.73 -7.93
C THR A 570 39.76 -10.89 -6.93
N PRO A 571 38.65 -11.65 -6.80
CA PRO A 571 38.59 -12.82 -5.93
C PRO A 571 39.64 -13.86 -6.33
N PRO A 572 40.25 -14.58 -5.36
CA PRO A 572 41.30 -15.56 -5.61
C PRO A 572 40.81 -16.79 -6.40
N ASP A 573 41.74 -17.58 -6.94
CA ASP A 573 41.43 -18.90 -7.52
C ASP A 573 40.81 -19.82 -6.45
N ARG A 574 39.70 -20.50 -6.78
CA ARG A 574 39.11 -21.56 -5.96
C ARG A 574 38.70 -22.79 -6.79
N SER A 575 38.25 -23.86 -6.11
CA SER A 575 37.94 -25.13 -6.78
C SER A 575 36.87 -24.95 -7.86
N GLY A 576 37.25 -25.09 -9.13
CA GLY A 576 36.36 -24.95 -10.29
C GLY A 576 36.09 -23.51 -10.75
N VAL A 577 36.66 -22.48 -10.11
CA VAL A 577 36.48 -21.07 -10.46
C VAL A 577 37.85 -20.39 -10.50
N LYS A 578 38.22 -19.84 -11.67
CA LYS A 578 39.49 -19.10 -11.82
C LYS A 578 39.44 -17.75 -11.09
N GLN A 579 40.59 -17.12 -10.91
CA GLN A 579 40.70 -15.79 -10.32
C GLN A 579 39.82 -14.75 -11.03
N GLY A 580 39.20 -13.87 -10.24
CA GLY A 580 38.56 -12.64 -10.70
C GLY A 580 37.06 -12.71 -11.03
N TYR A 581 36.37 -13.84 -10.85
CA TYR A 581 34.92 -13.88 -11.09
C TYR A 581 34.17 -13.12 -10.00
N ASN A 582 33.44 -12.08 -10.41
CA ASN A 582 32.53 -11.27 -9.62
C ASN A 582 31.09 -11.66 -9.99
N LEU A 583 30.23 -11.71 -8.99
CA LEU A 583 28.81 -12.01 -9.11
C LEU A 583 27.98 -10.85 -8.55
N PHE A 584 26.93 -10.46 -9.29
CA PHE A 584 25.93 -9.50 -8.84
C PHE A 584 24.54 -10.13 -8.88
N LYS A 585 23.73 -9.94 -7.83
CA LYS A 585 22.31 -10.32 -7.76
C LYS A 585 21.48 -9.06 -7.97
N VAL A 586 20.59 -9.07 -8.96
CA VAL A 586 19.71 -7.95 -9.31
C VAL A 586 18.32 -8.25 -8.79
N TRP A 587 17.87 -7.51 -7.80
CA TRP A 587 16.56 -7.59 -7.19
C TRP A 587 15.56 -6.68 -7.91
N PHE A 588 14.39 -7.23 -8.24
CA PHE A 588 13.26 -6.47 -8.78
C PHE A 588 11.97 -6.85 -8.03
N ALA A 589 11.34 -5.86 -7.41
CA ALA A 589 10.03 -5.99 -6.78
C ALA A 589 8.98 -5.23 -7.59
N GLU A 590 7.85 -5.86 -7.86
CA GLU A 590 6.64 -5.19 -8.39
C GLU A 590 5.53 -5.15 -7.33
N ALA A 591 4.82 -4.04 -7.25
CA ALA A 591 3.66 -3.87 -6.37
C ALA A 591 2.53 -3.16 -7.12
N PRO A 592 1.27 -3.25 -6.66
CA PRO A 592 0.17 -2.52 -7.28
C PRO A 592 0.37 -1.01 -7.18
N GLU A 593 -0.13 -0.24 -8.15
CA GLU A 593 -0.14 1.24 -8.13
C GLU A 593 -1.12 1.84 -7.09
N SER A 594 -1.25 1.23 -5.91
CA SER A 594 -2.06 1.72 -4.78
C SER A 594 -1.37 2.82 -3.98
N GLY A 595 -0.05 2.98 -4.14
CA GLY A 595 0.78 3.87 -3.32
C GLY A 595 0.98 3.37 -1.89
N VAL A 596 0.68 2.09 -1.64
CA VAL A 596 0.92 1.42 -0.36
C VAL A 596 2.42 1.15 -0.24
N ALA A 597 3.08 1.83 0.72
CA ALA A 597 4.51 1.70 0.95
C ALA A 597 4.89 0.27 1.38
N THR A 598 4.10 -0.33 2.29
CA THR A 598 4.39 -1.66 2.85
C THR A 598 3.70 -2.83 2.12
N ASP A 599 3.61 -2.82 0.78
CA ASP A 599 3.19 -4.02 0.00
C ASP A 599 4.39 -4.95 -0.16
N TYR A 600 4.31 -6.18 0.38
CA TYR A 600 5.35 -7.20 0.22
C TYR A 600 5.74 -7.52 -1.24
N GLY A 601 4.92 -7.10 -2.19
CA GLY A 601 5.20 -7.12 -3.62
C GLY A 601 5.20 -8.54 -4.22
N VAL A 602 5.76 -8.61 -5.40
CA VAL A 602 6.14 -9.86 -6.07
C VAL A 602 7.58 -9.72 -6.51
N TRP A 603 8.44 -10.54 -5.93
CA TRP A 603 9.87 -10.47 -6.15
C TRP A 603 10.30 -11.32 -7.34
N ARG A 604 11.28 -10.80 -8.07
CA ARG A 604 12.10 -11.52 -9.03
C ARG A 604 13.56 -11.12 -8.87
N THR A 605 14.45 -12.03 -9.22
CA THR A 605 15.88 -11.79 -9.27
C THR A 605 16.47 -12.20 -10.61
N ALA A 606 17.49 -11.48 -11.05
CA ALA A 606 18.43 -11.91 -12.08
C ALA A 606 19.84 -11.92 -11.49
N CYS A 607 20.83 -12.44 -12.23
CA CYS A 607 22.22 -12.43 -11.79
C CYS A 607 23.17 -12.17 -12.97
N ALA A 608 24.32 -11.57 -12.68
CA ALA A 608 25.31 -11.15 -13.68
C ALA A 608 26.74 -11.58 -13.29
N TRP A 609 27.45 -12.17 -14.24
CA TRP A 609 28.87 -12.51 -14.14
C TRP A 609 29.76 -11.49 -14.85
N ALA A 610 30.83 -11.09 -14.16
CA ALA A 610 31.98 -10.44 -14.77
C ALA A 610 33.29 -11.08 -14.29
N GLN A 611 34.34 -11.09 -15.11
CA GLN A 611 35.67 -11.54 -14.69
C GLN A 611 36.67 -10.39 -14.75
N TYR A 612 37.38 -10.15 -13.64
CA TYR A 612 38.37 -9.09 -13.50
C TYR A 612 39.61 -9.58 -12.74
N ALA A 613 40.68 -9.84 -13.48
CA ALA A 613 42.01 -10.19 -12.96
C ALA A 613 43.07 -9.38 -13.74
N PRO A 614 43.33 -8.13 -13.31
CA PRO A 614 44.27 -7.23 -13.99
C PRO A 614 45.71 -7.75 -13.86
N PRO A 615 46.60 -7.46 -14.84
CA PRO A 615 46.36 -6.66 -16.04
C PRO A 615 45.77 -7.47 -17.21
N SER A 616 45.50 -8.77 -17.02
CA SER A 616 45.32 -9.74 -18.11
C SER A 616 43.88 -10.08 -18.49
N VAL A 617 42.92 -9.91 -17.58
CA VAL A 617 41.54 -10.37 -17.79
C VAL A 617 40.53 -9.30 -17.36
N ARG A 618 39.67 -8.92 -18.30
CA ARG A 618 38.47 -8.11 -18.11
C ARG A 618 37.40 -8.66 -19.06
N VAL A 619 36.32 -9.21 -18.50
CA VAL A 619 35.20 -9.81 -19.24
C VAL A 619 33.88 -9.34 -18.62
N PRO A 620 32.96 -8.68 -19.36
CA PRO A 620 33.08 -8.26 -20.77
C PRO A 620 34.28 -7.32 -21.02
N LEU A 621 34.61 -7.06 -22.29
CA LEU A 621 35.73 -6.17 -22.67
C LEU A 621 35.41 -4.67 -22.55
N GLY A 622 34.20 -4.33 -22.09
CA GLY A 622 33.76 -2.96 -21.82
C GLY A 622 32.95 -2.90 -20.52
N PRO A 623 32.43 -1.72 -20.16
CA PRO A 623 31.64 -1.53 -18.95
C PRO A 623 30.30 -2.27 -19.02
N ASP A 624 29.70 -2.36 -20.21
CA ASP A 624 28.29 -2.70 -20.35
C ASP A 624 28.02 -4.21 -20.39
N LEU A 625 26.96 -4.62 -19.72
CA LEU A 625 26.37 -5.95 -19.80
C LEU A 625 24.83 -5.82 -19.81
N ASP A 626 24.19 -6.39 -20.82
CA ASP A 626 22.76 -6.22 -21.05
C ASP A 626 21.93 -7.36 -20.42
N MET A 627 20.72 -7.02 -19.97
CA MET A 627 19.73 -7.92 -19.35
C MET A 627 18.34 -7.73 -19.98
N ASP A 628 17.62 -8.82 -20.21
CA ASP A 628 16.23 -8.83 -20.66
C ASP A 628 15.27 -9.28 -19.53
N ASP A 629 13.99 -8.96 -19.65
CA ASP A 629 12.95 -9.36 -18.68
C ASP A 629 12.87 -10.89 -18.47
N GLY A 630 13.31 -11.67 -19.46
CA GLY A 630 13.40 -13.13 -19.39
C GLY A 630 14.50 -13.67 -18.47
N ASP A 631 15.47 -12.84 -18.08
CA ASP A 631 16.52 -13.20 -17.11
C ASP A 631 16.00 -13.15 -15.66
N PHE A 632 14.91 -12.40 -15.41
CA PHE A 632 14.31 -12.23 -14.10
C PHE A 632 13.40 -13.41 -13.71
N ARG A 633 13.83 -14.16 -12.70
CA ARG A 633 13.22 -15.40 -12.20
C ARG A 633 12.70 -15.22 -10.78
N ARG A 634 12.00 -16.21 -10.22
CA ARG A 634 11.67 -16.16 -8.77
C ARG A 634 12.95 -16.31 -7.95
N PRO A 635 13.08 -15.69 -6.76
CA PRO A 635 14.35 -15.74 -6.02
C PRO A 635 14.68 -17.15 -5.52
N ASP A 636 13.68 -17.98 -5.20
CA ASP A 636 13.81 -19.43 -4.90
C ASP A 636 14.49 -20.26 -6.01
N GLN A 637 14.63 -19.70 -7.22
CA GLN A 637 15.34 -20.32 -8.36
C GLN A 637 16.80 -19.85 -8.49
N LEU A 638 17.21 -18.89 -7.67
CA LEU A 638 18.54 -18.26 -7.61
C LEU A 638 19.04 -18.10 -6.16
N VAL A 639 18.63 -18.99 -5.25
CA VAL A 639 19.12 -19.08 -3.85
C VAL A 639 20.65 -19.12 -3.81
N ASP A 640 21.24 -19.99 -4.65
CA ASP A 640 22.70 -20.08 -4.84
C ASP A 640 23.04 -19.81 -6.32
N PRO A 641 23.40 -18.56 -6.68
CA PRO A 641 23.81 -18.22 -8.05
C PRO A 641 25.19 -18.79 -8.41
N TRP A 642 26.05 -19.11 -7.42
CA TRP A 642 27.35 -19.77 -7.65
C TRP A 642 27.18 -21.21 -8.18
N ARG A 643 26.11 -21.91 -7.78
CA ARG A 643 25.73 -23.24 -8.28
C ARG A 643 24.82 -23.21 -9.51
N THR A 644 24.10 -22.12 -9.75
CA THR A 644 23.16 -21.98 -10.88
C THR A 644 23.72 -21.18 -12.07
N GLN A 645 25.04 -21.29 -12.29
CA GLN A 645 25.85 -20.50 -13.24
C GLN A 645 25.30 -20.30 -14.67
N GLY A 646 24.48 -21.23 -15.19
CA GLY A 646 23.86 -21.13 -16.52
C GLY A 646 22.61 -20.24 -16.58
N ASN A 647 22.20 -19.66 -15.45
CA ASN A 647 21.00 -18.83 -15.32
C ASN A 647 21.29 -17.32 -15.23
N CYS A 648 22.56 -16.93 -15.15
CA CYS A 648 23.02 -15.55 -15.06
C CYS A 648 23.51 -15.05 -16.42
N VAL A 649 23.39 -13.74 -16.66
CA VAL A 649 24.00 -13.08 -17.83
C VAL A 649 25.52 -12.96 -17.67
N GLY A 650 26.22 -12.71 -18.78
CA GLY A 650 27.68 -12.62 -18.80
C GLY A 650 28.38 -13.98 -18.95
N VAL A 651 29.71 -13.98 -18.81
CA VAL A 651 30.53 -15.19 -18.98
C VAL A 651 30.73 -15.87 -17.62
N SER A 652 30.15 -17.05 -17.45
CA SER A 652 30.23 -17.79 -16.18
C SER A 652 31.51 -18.61 -16.03
N PRO A 653 31.91 -18.98 -14.79
CA PRO A 653 33.15 -19.73 -14.53
C PRO A 653 33.27 -21.04 -15.31
N SER A 654 32.16 -21.76 -15.49
CA SER A 654 32.12 -23.01 -16.27
C SER A 654 32.26 -22.82 -17.78
N GLN A 655 31.86 -21.67 -18.33
CA GLN A 655 32.06 -21.33 -19.74
C GLN A 655 33.49 -20.85 -20.03
N GLY A 656 34.14 -20.18 -19.07
CA GLY A 656 35.55 -19.77 -19.11
C GLY A 656 36.58 -20.92 -19.13
N GLY A 657 36.13 -22.17 -19.24
CA GLY A 657 36.97 -23.35 -19.47
C GLY A 657 37.45 -23.51 -20.92
N ALA A 658 36.74 -22.92 -21.89
CA ALA A 658 37.21 -22.83 -23.27
C ALA A 658 38.10 -21.60 -23.45
N SER A 659 39.42 -21.82 -23.55
CA SER A 659 40.32 -20.82 -24.14
C SER A 659 39.95 -20.60 -25.62
N PRO A 660 40.21 -19.40 -26.18
CA PRO A 660 39.90 -19.07 -27.58
C PRO A 660 40.67 -19.92 -28.61
#